data_AF-A0A936FQD7-F1
#
_entry.id   AF-A0A936FQD7-F1
#
_cell.length_a   1.000
_cell.length_b   1.000
_cell.length_c   1.000
_cell.angle_alpha   90.00
_cell.angle_beta   90.00
_cell.angle_gamma   90.00
#
_symmetry.space_group_name_H-M   'P 1'
#
loop_
_entity.id
_entity.type
_entity.pdbx_description
1 polymer ?
#
loop_
_entity_poly.entity_id
_entity_poly.type
_entity_poly.pdbx_seq_one_letter_code
_entity_poly.pdbx_strand_id
1 'polypeptide(L)'
;MKNFKKYICIHGHFYQPPRENAWLEFVEIQKSAKPFHDWNERINFECYAPNTAARILNDAQKITKIINNYEYISFNFGPTLLSWLEINDPLTYEAILEADKNSMLHFGGHGSALAQVYNHIIMPLANDADKRTQVEWGIKDFESRFKRKPKGMWLAETAVCTKTLEILVDYGIEFTILAPRQAHQFRKNDQESWNDANGNIDPTQPYLCSLPSGRTIKLFFYDGNISQSVAFNGLLNNGKSFANAIISAFSKDNRPQLSHIATDGETYGHHHRYGEMALSDGINYIQSFDNVGITNYGQYLEMFPPQHFVKIYENSSWSCVHGVERWKNDCGCCTGGNPGWNQRWRAPLRNTLDWLRDELNRICEPIAKNYFRNTIEARNDFIEIILDRSELIRNQFFEKHSSRKLIEAEIIDALRLMEVQRNALLMYTSCGWFFDEISGIETNQILQYALRAIQLAKQCSGVDLEATFEQKLAEAPSNVYENGSIAYKNIVKANSVSLSDVGRHLSIASVFERFPKRMQIFNYQAVGECFEKETIGNYTLVTGRFTITSNITLFKKQFSFVVLYLGQHHLIGKLSENMDKTTFDTMQLEMREVFWKDNVAEVISKMQNYFGNTRFSLWDLFLDEKIKILDIIMNETVKVTERFHHDLFDNNFQFMVSLIEHQMKVPETLQDTFQMKINIDLQNYFKSRDLDINILNNIVLNLQTLKVKITHKETLRHLIGNRLFLELQRLNNGDQLDMKKIELLTSILEVLKILEIQFDMWRCQNEFYQLKNHQTINQANLSDELKKLGELLNFE
;
A
#
# COMPACT_ATOMS: atom_id res chain seq x y z
N MET A 1 26.10 -4.77 28.09
CA MET A 1 25.06 -3.72 27.94
C MET A 1 25.12 -2.80 29.16
N LYS A 2 24.95 -1.49 28.99
CA LYS A 2 24.70 -0.59 30.14
C LYS A 2 23.41 -1.06 30.83
N ASN A 3 23.46 -1.32 32.12
CA ASN A 3 22.29 -1.78 32.89
C ASN A 3 21.56 -0.55 33.46
N PHE A 4 20.55 -0.07 32.73
CA PHE A 4 19.74 1.06 33.17
C PHE A 4 18.67 0.58 34.16
N LYS A 5 18.06 1.52 34.88
CA LYS A 5 16.85 1.26 35.69
C LYS A 5 15.57 1.81 35.04
N LYS A 6 15.72 2.61 33.98
CA LYS A 6 14.63 3.29 33.30
C LYS A 6 14.74 3.00 31.82
N TYR A 7 13.69 2.42 31.26
CA TYR A 7 13.65 1.99 29.88
C TYR A 7 12.48 2.61 29.14
N ILE A 8 12.68 2.96 27.88
CA ILE A 8 11.66 3.52 27.00
C ILE A 8 11.40 2.55 25.86
N CYS A 9 10.12 2.30 25.57
CA CYS A 9 9.68 1.59 24.37
C CYS A 9 8.56 2.37 23.68
N ILE A 10 8.76 2.72 22.41
CA ILE A 10 7.74 3.37 21.59
C ILE A 10 7.19 2.30 20.66
N HIS A 11 5.86 2.18 20.55
CA HIS A 11 5.21 1.24 19.65
C HIS A 11 4.38 1.95 18.57
N GLY A 12 4.67 1.65 17.30
CA GLY A 12 3.88 2.10 16.15
C GLY A 12 3.13 0.94 15.48
N HIS A 13 1.81 1.07 15.39
CA HIS A 13 0.93 0.16 14.66
C HIS A 13 0.70 0.67 13.22
N PHE A 14 1.43 0.15 12.23
CA PHE A 14 1.35 0.61 10.84
C PHE A 14 0.40 -0.28 10.03
N TYR A 15 -0.65 0.31 9.48
CA TYR A 15 -1.70 -0.47 8.82
C TYR A 15 -2.48 0.36 7.78
N GLN A 16 -2.73 -0.28 6.64
CA GLN A 16 -3.77 0.14 5.70
C GLN A 16 -4.75 -1.01 5.50
N PRO A 17 -6.06 -0.73 5.41
CA PRO A 17 -7.02 -1.76 5.04
C PRO A 17 -6.63 -2.41 3.71
N PRO A 18 -6.99 -3.69 3.49
CA PRO A 18 -7.02 -4.26 2.15
C PRO A 18 -7.81 -3.30 1.26
N ARG A 19 -7.20 -2.83 0.17
CA ARG A 19 -7.77 -1.87 -0.78
C ARG A 19 -7.83 -2.44 -2.20
N GLU A 20 -7.31 -3.65 -2.36
CA GLU A 20 -7.24 -4.33 -3.63
C GLU A 20 -8.64 -4.71 -4.10
N ASN A 21 -8.96 -4.39 -5.35
CA ASN A 21 -10.17 -4.85 -6.01
C ASN A 21 -10.27 -6.38 -5.91
N ALA A 22 -11.42 -6.90 -5.45
CA ALA A 22 -11.57 -8.32 -5.12
C ALA A 22 -11.41 -9.29 -6.32
N TRP A 23 -11.46 -8.78 -7.54
CA TRP A 23 -11.24 -9.55 -8.77
C TRP A 23 -9.85 -9.36 -9.34
N LEU A 24 -9.30 -8.15 -9.30
CA LEU A 24 -8.00 -7.81 -9.89
C LEU A 24 -6.82 -8.07 -8.95
N GLU A 25 -7.04 -8.04 -7.63
CA GLU A 25 -6.00 -7.99 -6.60
C GLU A 25 -4.99 -6.85 -6.82
N PHE A 26 -5.53 -5.70 -7.23
CA PHE A 26 -4.79 -4.48 -7.50
C PHE A 26 -5.51 -3.32 -6.82
N VAL A 27 -4.76 -2.39 -6.24
CA VAL A 27 -5.32 -1.15 -5.69
C VAL A 27 -5.53 -0.20 -6.86
N GLU A 28 -6.77 0.08 -7.23
CA GLU A 28 -7.08 1.03 -8.31
C GLU A 28 -6.88 2.48 -7.87
N ILE A 29 -6.75 3.40 -8.82
CA ILE A 29 -6.60 4.84 -8.53
C ILE A 29 -7.71 5.39 -7.62
N GLN A 30 -7.31 6.10 -6.56
CA GLN A 30 -8.22 6.72 -5.60
C GLN A 30 -8.12 8.24 -5.69
N LYS A 31 -9.15 8.89 -6.25
CA LYS A 31 -9.17 10.34 -6.51
C LYS A 31 -8.87 11.21 -5.28
N SER A 32 -9.21 10.74 -4.08
CA SER A 32 -8.94 11.43 -2.81
C SER A 32 -7.46 11.43 -2.39
N ALA A 33 -6.62 10.59 -3.00
CA ALA A 33 -5.20 10.47 -2.71
C ALA A 33 -4.31 11.39 -3.57
N LYS A 34 -4.90 12.15 -4.50
CA LYS A 34 -4.15 13.04 -5.41
C LYS A 34 -3.15 13.94 -4.66
N PRO A 35 -1.94 14.16 -5.21
CA PRO A 35 -1.50 13.78 -6.56
C PRO A 35 -1.05 12.31 -6.72
N PHE A 36 -1.05 11.52 -5.63
CA PHE A 36 -0.69 10.10 -5.65
C PHE A 36 -1.76 9.24 -6.32
N HIS A 37 -1.37 8.06 -6.79
CA HIS A 37 -2.24 7.06 -7.39
C HIS A 37 -3.31 6.59 -6.38
N ASP A 38 -2.90 6.22 -5.18
CA ASP A 38 -3.79 5.73 -4.13
C ASP A 38 -3.30 6.10 -2.71
N TRP A 39 -4.12 5.79 -1.70
CA TRP A 39 -3.81 6.12 -0.31
C TRP A 39 -2.59 5.38 0.24
N ASN A 40 -2.28 4.16 -0.22
CA ASN A 40 -1.08 3.45 0.21
C ASN A 40 0.17 4.15 -0.31
N GLU A 41 0.19 4.58 -1.58
CA GLU A 41 1.31 5.35 -2.13
C GLU A 41 1.51 6.67 -1.38
N ARG A 42 0.41 7.40 -1.14
CA ARG A 42 0.46 8.65 -0.40
C ARG A 42 1.04 8.49 1.01
N ILE A 43 0.53 7.53 1.78
CA ILE A 43 0.94 7.35 3.18
C ILE A 43 2.34 6.73 3.25
N ASN A 44 2.73 5.91 2.27
CA ASN A 44 4.11 5.46 2.13
C ASN A 44 5.06 6.65 1.97
N PHE A 45 4.74 7.58 1.07
CA PHE A 45 5.52 8.80 0.85
C PHE A 45 5.55 9.72 2.07
N GLU A 46 4.44 9.86 2.78
CA GLU A 46 4.30 10.78 3.91
C GLU A 46 4.78 10.18 5.25
N CYS A 47 4.88 8.85 5.38
CA CYS A 47 5.13 8.19 6.66
C CYS A 47 6.07 6.98 6.56
N TYR A 48 5.70 5.93 5.83
CA TYR A 48 6.41 4.64 5.95
C TYR A 48 7.84 4.72 5.44
N ALA A 49 8.05 5.25 4.23
CA ALA A 49 9.37 5.45 3.65
C ALA A 49 10.20 6.49 4.43
N PRO A 50 9.68 7.69 4.80
CA PRO A 50 10.41 8.64 5.64
C PRO A 50 10.93 8.07 6.97
N ASN A 51 10.20 7.17 7.63
CA ASN A 51 10.67 6.54 8.87
C ASN A 51 11.87 5.61 8.69
N THR A 52 12.10 5.07 7.48
CA THR A 52 13.31 4.30 7.17
C THR A 52 14.57 5.17 7.08
N ALA A 53 14.39 6.47 6.90
CA ALA A 53 15.47 7.45 6.77
C ALA A 53 15.00 8.80 7.35
N ALA A 54 14.83 8.90 8.66
CA ALA A 54 14.45 10.14 9.33
C ALA A 54 15.67 11.04 9.55
N ARG A 55 15.54 12.34 9.27
CA ARG A 55 16.65 13.31 9.41
C ARG A 55 16.69 13.90 10.81
N ILE A 56 17.90 14.03 11.34
CA ILE A 56 18.19 14.79 12.55
C ILE A 56 18.95 16.06 12.15
N LEU A 57 18.38 17.21 12.51
CA LEU A 57 18.92 18.53 12.17
C LEU A 57 19.65 19.17 13.36
N ASN A 58 20.68 19.97 13.10
CA ASN A 58 21.25 20.88 14.10
C ASN A 58 20.47 22.20 14.19
N ASP A 59 20.91 23.10 15.08
CA ASP A 59 20.27 24.42 15.27
C ASP A 59 20.30 25.31 14.01
N ALA A 60 21.24 25.05 13.09
CA ALA A 60 21.34 25.73 11.80
C ALA A 60 20.49 25.09 10.69
N GLN A 61 19.59 24.16 11.04
CA GLN A 61 18.74 23.40 10.11
C GLN A 61 19.53 22.55 9.09
N LYS A 62 20.76 22.14 9.44
CA LYS A 62 21.60 21.24 8.65
C LYS A 62 21.47 19.80 9.13
N ILE A 63 21.47 18.87 8.18
CA ILE A 63 21.38 17.43 8.46
C ILE A 63 22.70 16.96 9.07
N THR A 64 22.61 16.42 10.27
CA THR A 64 23.74 15.83 11.00
C THR A 64 23.75 14.31 10.89
N LYS A 65 22.56 13.70 10.92
CA LYS A 65 22.36 12.25 10.84
C LYS A 65 21.09 11.91 10.10
N ILE A 66 21.07 10.70 9.55
CA ILE A 66 19.86 10.05 9.04
C ILE A 66 19.79 8.68 9.71
N ILE A 67 18.67 8.37 10.36
CA ILE A 67 18.48 7.09 11.05
C ILE A 67 17.20 6.40 10.58
N ASN A 68 17.17 5.08 10.69
CA ASN A 68 15.96 4.30 10.50
C ASN A 68 15.23 4.18 11.85
N ASN A 69 14.08 4.84 11.99
CA ASN A 69 13.32 4.85 13.26
C ASN A 69 12.91 3.44 13.70
N TYR A 70 12.64 2.54 12.74
CA TYR A 70 12.22 1.16 13.01
C TYR A 70 13.30 0.34 13.75
N GLU A 71 14.57 0.74 13.67
CA GLU A 71 15.66 0.09 14.42
C GLU A 71 15.56 0.33 15.93
N TYR A 72 14.88 1.40 16.35
CA TYR A 72 14.86 1.91 17.72
C TYR A 72 13.49 1.85 18.39
N ILE A 73 12.41 1.67 17.63
CA ILE A 73 11.04 1.51 18.15
C ILE A 73 10.58 0.07 18.01
N SER A 74 9.61 -0.35 18.82
CA SER A 74 8.82 -1.55 18.52
C SER A 74 7.77 -1.19 17.46
N PHE A 75 7.45 -2.11 16.56
CA PHE A 75 6.45 -1.84 15.54
C PHE A 75 5.74 -3.12 15.10
N ASN A 76 4.59 -2.96 14.46
CA ASN A 76 4.01 -3.99 13.62
C ASN A 76 3.57 -3.36 12.30
N PHE A 77 3.65 -4.11 11.20
CA PHE A 77 3.02 -3.76 9.94
C PHE A 77 1.91 -4.77 9.62
N GLY A 78 0.80 -4.28 9.08
CA GLY A 78 -0.25 -5.16 8.58
C GLY A 78 0.21 -6.00 7.38
N PRO A 79 -0.14 -7.30 7.30
CA PRO A 79 0.29 -8.16 6.20
C PRO A 79 -0.07 -7.65 4.80
N THR A 80 -1.26 -7.07 4.63
CA THR A 80 -1.69 -6.49 3.34
C THR A 80 -0.85 -5.29 2.93
N LEU A 81 -0.45 -4.45 3.89
CA LEU A 81 0.44 -3.33 3.63
C LEU A 81 1.86 -3.80 3.27
N LEU A 82 2.38 -4.84 3.94
CA LEU A 82 3.69 -5.41 3.58
C LEU A 82 3.69 -6.03 2.18
N SER A 83 2.64 -6.76 1.81
CA SER A 83 2.48 -7.27 0.43
C SER A 83 2.42 -6.15 -0.60
N TRP A 84 1.77 -5.03 -0.28
CA TRP A 84 1.74 -3.86 -1.17
C TRP A 84 3.14 -3.21 -1.29
N LEU A 85 3.85 -3.03 -0.17
CA LEU A 85 5.20 -2.45 -0.16
C LEU A 85 6.20 -3.32 -0.93
N GLU A 86 6.14 -4.64 -0.76
CA GLU A 86 7.02 -5.60 -1.45
C GLU A 86 6.99 -5.44 -2.98
N ILE A 87 5.82 -5.10 -3.54
CA ILE A 87 5.63 -4.92 -4.98
C ILE A 87 5.87 -3.46 -5.41
N ASN A 88 5.35 -2.49 -4.66
CA ASN A 88 5.25 -1.09 -5.10
C ASN A 88 6.40 -0.20 -4.59
N ASP A 89 7.01 -0.55 -3.45
CA ASP A 89 8.21 0.12 -2.92
C ASP A 89 9.14 -0.88 -2.21
N PRO A 90 9.82 -1.75 -2.99
CA PRO A 90 10.68 -2.80 -2.44
C PRO A 90 11.85 -2.25 -1.62
N LEU A 91 12.27 -1.00 -1.87
CA LEU A 91 13.35 -0.37 -1.08
C LEU A 91 12.90 -0.10 0.36
N THR A 92 11.71 0.49 0.52
CA THR A 92 11.12 0.72 1.86
C THR A 92 10.81 -0.60 2.55
N TYR A 93 10.27 -1.58 1.81
CA TYR A 93 10.00 -2.92 2.34
C TYR A 93 11.27 -3.57 2.93
N GLU A 94 12.35 -3.64 2.16
CA GLU A 94 13.60 -4.26 2.63
C GLU A 94 14.22 -3.47 3.79
N ALA A 95 14.15 -2.14 3.78
CA ALA A 95 14.65 -1.32 4.88
C ALA A 95 13.88 -1.54 6.20
N ILE A 96 12.59 -1.89 6.15
CA ILE A 96 11.80 -2.27 7.34
C ILE A 96 12.24 -3.65 7.86
N LEU A 97 12.48 -4.63 6.98
CA LEU A 97 12.96 -5.96 7.38
C LEU A 97 14.38 -5.90 7.96
N GLU A 98 15.26 -5.12 7.32
CA GLU A 98 16.61 -4.87 7.80
C GLU A 98 16.59 -4.17 9.17
N ALA A 99 15.67 -3.24 9.40
CA ALA A 99 15.53 -2.58 10.70
C ALA A 99 15.23 -3.55 11.84
N ASP A 100 14.37 -4.55 11.62
CA ASP A 100 14.11 -5.60 12.61
C ASP A 100 15.39 -6.41 12.90
N LYS A 101 16.14 -6.78 11.85
CA LYS A 101 17.41 -7.49 12.00
C LYS A 101 18.46 -6.66 12.75
N ASN A 102 18.59 -5.37 12.45
CA ASN A 102 19.51 -4.45 13.13
C ASN A 102 19.09 -4.22 14.58
N SER A 103 17.78 -4.13 14.85
CA SER A 103 17.26 -4.01 16.21
C SER A 103 17.65 -5.19 17.11
N MET A 104 17.80 -6.41 16.56
CA MET A 104 18.31 -7.55 17.34
C MET A 104 19.75 -7.33 17.84
N LEU A 105 20.58 -6.58 17.11
CA LEU A 105 21.93 -6.22 17.55
C LEU A 105 21.89 -5.22 18.71
N HIS A 106 20.90 -4.33 18.72
CA HIS A 106 20.71 -3.32 19.77
C HIS A 106 20.04 -3.89 21.03
N PHE A 107 19.13 -4.84 20.86
CA PHE A 107 18.23 -5.29 21.91
C PHE A 107 18.46 -6.75 22.32
N GLY A 108 19.72 -7.19 22.36
CA GLY A 108 20.08 -8.49 22.96
C GLY A 108 19.52 -9.71 22.23
N GLY A 109 19.40 -9.65 20.92
CA GLY A 109 18.83 -10.72 20.09
C GLY A 109 17.31 -10.65 19.94
N HIS A 110 16.64 -9.62 20.47
CA HIS A 110 15.19 -9.43 20.29
C HIS A 110 14.92 -8.43 19.18
N GLY A 111 14.18 -8.85 18.15
CA GLY A 111 13.73 -7.95 17.08
C GLY A 111 12.54 -7.09 17.53
N SER A 112 12.47 -5.88 16.98
CA SER A 112 11.44 -4.88 17.26
C SER A 112 10.08 -5.15 16.62
N ALA A 113 10.04 -5.91 15.52
CA ALA A 113 8.83 -6.24 14.80
C ALA A 113 7.96 -7.26 15.56
N LEU A 114 6.65 -7.00 15.59
CA LEU A 114 5.61 -7.90 16.09
C LEU A 114 4.75 -8.42 14.96
N ALA A 115 4.18 -9.62 15.11
CA ALA A 115 3.16 -10.11 14.20
C ALA A 115 1.84 -9.35 14.40
N GLN A 116 0.92 -9.47 13.45
CA GLN A 116 -0.44 -8.93 13.54
C GLN A 116 -1.44 -10.02 13.15
N VAL A 117 -2.64 -9.97 13.72
CA VAL A 117 -3.78 -10.73 13.16
C VAL A 117 -4.00 -10.36 11.68
N TYR A 118 -4.08 -11.37 10.82
CA TYR A 118 -3.76 -11.21 9.40
C TYR A 118 -4.61 -10.17 8.64
N ASN A 119 -5.94 -10.31 8.65
CA ASN A 119 -6.88 -9.41 7.96
C ASN A 119 -7.37 -8.25 8.84
N HIS A 120 -6.73 -8.02 9.99
CA HIS A 120 -7.14 -6.99 10.95
C HIS A 120 -8.62 -7.11 11.40
N ILE A 121 -9.08 -8.34 11.64
CA ILE A 121 -10.46 -8.58 12.12
C ILE A 121 -10.57 -8.36 13.63
N ILE A 122 -11.75 -7.95 14.09
CA ILE A 122 -12.04 -7.82 15.52
C ILE A 122 -12.20 -9.20 16.15
N MET A 123 -11.08 -9.72 16.68
CA MET A 123 -10.96 -11.07 17.19
C MET A 123 -12.07 -11.47 18.17
N PRO A 124 -12.49 -10.65 19.15
CA PRO A 124 -13.56 -11.05 20.07
C PRO A 124 -14.90 -11.35 19.40
N LEU A 125 -15.16 -10.75 18.24
CA LEU A 125 -16.39 -10.95 17.46
C LEU A 125 -16.30 -12.10 16.45
N ALA A 126 -15.11 -12.66 16.22
CA ALA A 126 -14.90 -13.77 15.29
C ALA A 126 -15.24 -15.13 15.93
N ASN A 127 -15.61 -16.11 15.12
CA ASN A 127 -15.78 -17.49 15.57
C ASN A 127 -14.41 -18.13 15.86
N ASP A 128 -14.41 -19.30 16.51
CA ASP A 128 -13.17 -19.97 16.96
C ASP A 128 -12.25 -20.39 15.80
N ALA A 129 -12.81 -20.83 14.67
CA ALA A 129 -12.02 -21.24 13.51
C ALA A 129 -11.32 -20.02 12.90
N ASP A 130 -12.05 -18.93 12.69
CA ASP A 130 -11.53 -17.69 12.11
C ASP A 130 -10.44 -17.09 13.02
N LYS A 131 -10.63 -17.07 14.34
CA LYS A 131 -9.59 -16.63 15.28
C LYS A 131 -8.29 -17.42 15.09
N ARG A 132 -8.36 -18.75 15.01
CA ARG A 132 -7.18 -19.60 14.81
C ARG A 132 -6.49 -19.30 13.48
N THR A 133 -7.26 -19.25 12.39
CA THR A 133 -6.73 -18.91 11.06
C THR A 133 -6.04 -17.55 11.05
N GLN A 134 -6.61 -16.53 11.69
CA GLN A 134 -6.01 -15.18 11.71
C GLN A 134 -4.68 -15.10 12.47
N VAL A 135 -4.55 -15.84 13.57
CA VAL A 135 -3.29 -15.93 14.33
C VAL A 135 -2.26 -16.72 13.53
N GLU A 136 -2.66 -17.86 12.98
CA GLU A 136 -1.77 -18.72 12.20
C GLU A 136 -1.25 -18.03 10.93
N TRP A 137 -2.13 -17.39 10.16
CA TRP A 137 -1.75 -16.61 8.98
C TRP A 137 -0.85 -15.43 9.34
N GLY A 138 -1.15 -14.73 10.44
CA GLY A 138 -0.32 -13.63 10.93
C GLY A 138 1.10 -14.07 11.31
N ILE A 139 1.24 -15.26 11.91
CA ILE A 139 2.54 -15.85 12.24
C ILE A 139 3.28 -16.29 10.98
N LYS A 140 2.61 -16.98 10.06
CA LYS A 140 3.24 -17.47 8.83
C LYS A 140 3.70 -16.34 7.91
N ASP A 141 2.92 -15.27 7.78
CA ASP A 141 3.34 -14.04 7.06
C ASP A 141 4.54 -13.37 7.74
N PHE A 142 4.53 -13.28 9.08
CA PHE A 142 5.66 -12.76 9.82
C PHE A 142 6.94 -13.59 9.60
N GLU A 143 6.85 -14.92 9.73
CA GLU A 143 7.97 -15.84 9.54
C GLU A 143 8.50 -15.81 8.10
N SER A 144 7.62 -15.72 7.10
CA SER A 144 8.03 -15.67 5.70
C SER A 144 8.81 -14.40 5.37
N ARG A 145 8.57 -13.29 6.08
CA ARG A 145 9.23 -12.00 5.82
C ARG A 145 10.45 -11.79 6.72
N PHE A 146 10.26 -11.80 8.03
CA PHE A 146 11.29 -11.49 9.02
C PHE A 146 12.20 -12.68 9.36
N LYS A 147 11.93 -13.88 8.82
CA LYS A 147 12.74 -15.09 8.97
C LYS A 147 13.02 -15.52 10.43
N ARG A 148 12.11 -15.16 11.34
CA ARG A 148 12.11 -15.58 12.75
C ARG A 148 10.68 -15.70 13.27
N LYS A 149 10.51 -16.38 14.40
CA LYS A 149 9.20 -16.45 15.08
C LYS A 149 8.86 -15.12 15.76
N PRO A 150 7.59 -14.68 15.74
CA PRO A 150 7.15 -13.53 16.51
C PRO A 150 7.00 -13.89 17.99
N LYS A 151 7.46 -13.01 18.90
CA LYS A 151 7.24 -13.15 20.36
C LYS A 151 5.94 -12.49 20.80
N GLY A 152 5.56 -11.40 20.15
CA GLY A 152 4.34 -10.66 20.43
C GLY A 152 3.46 -10.56 19.19
N MET A 153 2.16 -10.35 19.41
CA MET A 153 1.19 -10.13 18.35
C MET A 153 0.30 -8.93 18.67
N TRP A 154 0.16 -8.02 17.70
CA TRP A 154 -0.82 -6.94 17.73
C TRP A 154 -2.21 -7.47 17.36
N LEU A 155 -3.17 -7.24 18.25
CA LEU A 155 -4.58 -7.50 18.02
C LEU A 155 -5.20 -6.28 17.35
N ALA A 156 -6.01 -6.50 16.31
CA ALA A 156 -6.72 -5.41 15.63
C ALA A 156 -7.48 -4.56 16.65
N GLU A 157 -7.21 -3.26 16.66
CA GLU A 157 -7.82 -2.30 17.60
C GLU A 157 -7.56 -2.63 19.09
N THR A 158 -6.50 -3.40 19.36
CA THR A 158 -6.22 -4.07 20.65
C THR A 158 -7.44 -4.85 21.20
N ALA A 159 -8.35 -5.26 20.31
CA ALA A 159 -9.61 -5.86 20.70
C ALA A 159 -9.38 -7.27 21.28
N VAL A 160 -9.78 -7.47 22.54
CA VAL A 160 -9.36 -8.65 23.31
C VAL A 160 -10.51 -9.26 24.11
N CYS A 161 -10.44 -10.58 24.26
CA CYS A 161 -11.24 -11.39 25.18
C CYS A 161 -10.39 -12.59 25.64
N THR A 162 -10.78 -13.26 26.71
CA THR A 162 -9.99 -14.38 27.27
C THR A 162 -9.75 -15.48 26.23
N LYS A 163 -10.75 -15.77 25.38
CA LYS A 163 -10.60 -16.77 24.32
C LYS A 163 -9.54 -16.40 23.28
N THR A 164 -9.44 -15.11 22.93
CA THR A 164 -8.38 -14.63 22.02
C THR A 164 -7.00 -14.85 22.64
N LEU A 165 -6.83 -14.53 23.93
CA LEU A 165 -5.56 -14.74 24.63
C LEU A 165 -5.18 -16.23 24.73
N GLU A 166 -6.14 -17.13 24.97
CA GLU A 166 -5.91 -18.58 24.92
C GLU A 166 -5.38 -19.04 23.56
N ILE A 167 -5.96 -18.52 22.47
CA ILE A 167 -5.51 -18.86 21.12
C ILE A 167 -4.11 -18.29 20.85
N LEU A 168 -3.79 -17.07 21.29
CA LEU A 168 -2.43 -16.55 21.18
C LEU A 168 -1.41 -17.49 21.84
N VAL A 169 -1.71 -17.99 23.04
CA VAL A 169 -0.84 -18.92 23.77
C VAL A 169 -0.78 -20.29 23.10
N ASP A 170 -1.86 -20.79 22.50
CA ASP A 170 -1.85 -22.03 21.70
C ASP A 170 -0.80 -21.98 20.57
N TYR A 171 -0.62 -20.81 19.98
CA TYR A 171 0.31 -20.58 18.87
C TYR A 171 1.69 -20.06 19.32
N GLY A 172 1.97 -20.06 20.62
CA GLY A 172 3.29 -19.69 21.16
C GLY A 172 3.57 -18.19 21.22
N ILE A 173 2.56 -17.33 21.08
CA ILE A 173 2.71 -15.90 21.33
C ILE A 173 2.86 -15.65 22.82
N GLU A 174 3.90 -14.91 23.19
CA GLU A 174 4.26 -14.70 24.59
C GLU A 174 3.60 -13.47 25.21
N PHE A 175 3.33 -12.43 24.41
CA PHE A 175 2.73 -11.19 24.90
C PHE A 175 1.87 -10.45 23.87
N THR A 176 1.03 -9.54 24.36
CA THR A 176 0.33 -8.53 23.54
C THR A 176 0.24 -7.20 24.29
N ILE A 177 -0.18 -6.15 23.60
CA ILE A 177 -0.24 -4.76 24.08
C ILE A 177 -1.71 -4.35 24.13
N LEU A 178 -2.14 -3.75 25.25
CA LEU A 178 -3.51 -3.31 25.49
C LEU A 178 -3.56 -1.88 26.02
N ALA A 179 -4.71 -1.24 25.89
CA ALA A 179 -4.99 0.05 26.51
C ALA A 179 -5.20 -0.09 28.03
N PRO A 180 -4.81 0.91 28.83
CA PRO A 180 -4.90 0.85 30.29
C PRO A 180 -6.32 0.59 30.81
N ARG A 181 -7.34 1.08 30.09
CA ARG A 181 -8.76 0.84 30.42
C ARG A 181 -9.24 -0.60 30.22
N GLN A 182 -8.46 -1.44 29.54
CA GLN A 182 -8.80 -2.85 29.31
C GLN A 182 -8.39 -3.73 30.49
N ALA A 183 -7.58 -3.21 31.42
CA ALA A 183 -7.34 -3.85 32.70
C ALA A 183 -8.58 -3.73 33.59
N HIS A 184 -9.05 -4.86 34.11
CA HIS A 184 -10.18 -4.94 35.04
C HIS A 184 -9.69 -4.92 36.50
N GLN A 185 -8.83 -5.88 36.86
CA GLN A 185 -8.27 -5.98 38.21
C GLN A 185 -6.81 -6.38 38.16
N PHE A 186 -6.02 -5.99 39.16
CA PHE A 186 -4.62 -6.40 39.28
C PHE A 186 -4.26 -6.76 40.73
N ARG A 187 -3.20 -7.56 40.90
CA ARG A 187 -2.64 -7.90 42.21
C ARG A 187 -1.15 -8.21 42.10
N LYS A 188 -0.40 -8.09 43.19
CA LYS A 188 0.97 -8.59 43.27
C LYS A 188 0.99 -10.12 43.43
N ASN A 189 2.10 -10.75 43.06
CA ASN A 189 2.29 -12.20 43.19
C ASN A 189 2.09 -12.70 44.63
N ASP A 190 2.52 -11.92 45.62
CA ASP A 190 2.47 -12.23 47.06
C ASP A 190 1.15 -11.81 47.73
N GLN A 191 0.19 -11.28 46.97
CA GLN A 191 -1.10 -10.81 47.48
C GLN A 191 -2.26 -11.66 46.95
N GLU A 192 -3.21 -12.01 47.82
CA GLU A 192 -4.42 -12.73 47.42
C GLU A 192 -5.54 -11.80 46.91
N SER A 193 -5.62 -10.59 47.47
CA SER A 193 -6.65 -9.61 47.14
C SER A 193 -6.42 -8.95 45.78
N TRP A 194 -7.46 -8.89 44.96
CA TRP A 194 -7.48 -8.14 43.70
C TRP A 194 -7.88 -6.69 43.95
N ASN A 195 -7.17 -5.76 43.31
CA ASN A 195 -7.52 -4.33 43.28
C ASN A 195 -8.15 -3.99 41.93
N ASP A 196 -9.21 -3.20 41.92
CA ASP A 196 -9.80 -2.72 40.67
C ASP A 196 -8.86 -1.73 39.98
N ALA A 197 -8.65 -1.92 38.68
CA ALA A 197 -7.77 -1.06 37.91
C ALA A 197 -8.41 0.30 37.64
N ASN A 198 -9.71 0.35 37.32
CA ASN A 198 -10.47 1.57 37.01
C ASN A 198 -9.75 2.52 36.02
N GLY A 199 -9.06 1.95 35.03
CA GLY A 199 -8.26 2.70 34.05
C GLY A 199 -6.91 3.25 34.55
N ASN A 200 -6.55 2.99 35.80
CA ASN A 200 -5.34 3.49 36.48
C ASN A 200 -4.32 2.37 36.75
N ILE A 201 -4.19 1.42 35.82
CA ILE A 201 -3.13 0.41 35.91
C ILE A 201 -1.77 1.08 35.73
N ASP A 202 -0.76 0.73 36.53
CA ASP A 202 0.60 1.28 36.41
C ASP A 202 1.21 0.82 35.06
N PRO A 203 1.43 1.74 34.10
CA PRO A 203 1.91 1.40 32.77
C PRO A 203 3.42 1.13 32.75
N THR A 204 4.11 1.32 33.88
CA THR A 204 5.58 1.25 33.93
C THR A 204 6.14 -0.16 34.17
N GLN A 205 5.29 -1.18 34.01
CA GLN A 205 5.63 -2.59 34.22
C GLN A 205 4.68 -3.53 33.45
N PRO A 206 5.12 -4.74 33.08
CA PRO A 206 4.26 -5.77 32.51
C PRO A 206 3.47 -6.54 33.57
N TYR A 207 2.42 -7.23 33.14
CA TYR A 207 1.53 -8.05 33.97
C TYR A 207 1.35 -9.47 33.41
N LEU A 208 1.01 -10.42 34.26
CA LEU A 208 0.61 -11.79 33.91
C LEU A 208 -0.92 -11.91 33.90
N CYS A 209 -1.49 -12.34 32.78
CA CYS A 209 -2.89 -12.74 32.72
C CYS A 209 -2.99 -14.25 32.85
N SER A 210 -3.61 -14.72 33.94
CA SER A 210 -3.95 -16.14 34.11
C SER A 210 -5.11 -16.51 33.22
N LEU A 211 -4.97 -17.61 32.48
CA LEU A 211 -5.98 -18.08 31.54
C LEU A 211 -6.70 -19.33 32.09
N PRO A 212 -7.95 -19.61 31.65
CA PRO A 212 -8.70 -20.79 32.09
C PRO A 212 -7.97 -22.14 31.92
N SER A 213 -7.09 -22.26 30.92
CA SER A 213 -6.24 -23.44 30.70
C SER A 213 -5.15 -23.66 31.75
N GLY A 214 -4.98 -22.73 32.69
CA GLY A 214 -3.87 -22.72 33.67
C GLY A 214 -2.58 -22.13 33.12
N ARG A 215 -2.52 -21.81 31.82
CA ARG A 215 -1.40 -21.08 31.20
C ARG A 215 -1.50 -19.58 31.52
N THR A 216 -0.43 -18.85 31.19
CA THR A 216 -0.39 -17.40 31.35
C THR A 216 0.11 -16.73 30.07
N ILE A 217 -0.31 -15.48 29.86
CA ILE A 217 0.22 -14.59 28.83
C ILE A 217 0.65 -13.27 29.46
N LYS A 218 1.72 -12.65 28.95
CA LYS A 218 2.19 -11.35 29.46
C LYS A 218 1.44 -10.23 28.74
N LEU A 219 1.02 -9.21 29.47
CA LEU A 219 0.31 -8.05 28.96
C LEU A 219 1.06 -6.76 29.30
N PHE A 220 1.18 -5.89 28.30
CA PHE A 220 1.68 -4.52 28.46
C PHE A 220 0.51 -3.54 28.35
N PHE A 221 0.45 -2.56 29.25
CA PHE A 221 -0.55 -1.50 29.24
C PHE A 221 0.15 -0.16 29.03
N TYR A 222 -0.02 0.43 27.85
CA TYR A 222 0.71 1.65 27.48
C TYR A 222 0.20 2.88 28.25
N ASP A 223 1.01 3.94 28.31
CA ASP A 223 0.60 5.22 28.87
C ASP A 223 -0.44 5.90 27.95
N GLY A 224 -1.70 5.86 28.37
CA GLY A 224 -2.81 6.40 27.59
C GLY A 224 -2.75 7.91 27.36
N ASN A 225 -2.26 8.68 28.34
CA ASN A 225 -2.24 10.14 28.27
C ASN A 225 -1.15 10.63 27.32
N ILE A 226 0.04 10.02 27.39
CA ILE A 226 1.13 10.35 26.48
C ILE A 226 0.79 9.87 25.07
N SER A 227 0.29 8.64 24.89
CA SER A 227 -0.19 8.15 23.59
C SER A 227 -1.22 9.09 22.95
N GLN A 228 -2.21 9.56 23.71
CA GLN A 228 -3.20 10.53 23.21
C GLN A 228 -2.54 11.87 22.83
N SER A 229 -1.55 12.31 23.59
CA SER A 229 -0.86 13.58 23.31
C SER A 229 0.04 13.52 22.07
N VAL A 230 0.64 12.37 21.81
CA VAL A 230 1.35 12.07 20.56
C VAL A 230 0.37 12.10 19.38
N ALA A 231 -0.78 11.43 19.52
CA ALA A 231 -1.75 11.32 18.44
C ALA A 231 -2.50 12.63 18.13
N PHE A 232 -2.85 13.44 19.14
CA PHE A 232 -3.82 14.54 18.95
C PHE A 232 -3.41 15.90 19.51
N ASN A 233 -2.43 15.97 20.43
CA ASN A 233 -2.09 17.23 21.13
C ASN A 233 -0.78 17.87 20.65
N GLY A 234 -0.25 17.47 19.48
CA GLY A 234 0.91 18.10 18.86
C GLY A 234 2.25 17.85 19.57
N LEU A 235 2.36 16.77 20.37
CA LEU A 235 3.60 16.46 21.08
C LEU A 235 4.77 16.17 20.13
N LEU A 236 4.49 15.71 18.90
CA LEU A 236 5.47 15.49 17.83
C LEU A 236 5.91 16.76 17.10
N ASN A 237 5.48 17.95 17.52
CA ASN A 237 5.99 19.21 16.95
C ASN A 237 7.47 19.47 17.35
N ASN A 238 7.98 18.77 18.38
CA ASN A 238 9.35 18.94 18.86
C ASN A 238 9.88 17.65 19.53
N GLY A 239 10.97 17.07 19.00
CA GLY A 239 11.51 15.79 19.46
C GLY A 239 11.98 15.77 20.91
N LYS A 240 12.68 16.83 21.36
CA LYS A 240 13.09 16.98 22.77
C LYS A 240 11.90 17.05 23.73
N SER A 241 10.84 17.76 23.36
CA SER A 241 9.61 17.85 24.18
C SER A 241 8.90 16.51 24.27
N PHE A 242 8.81 15.80 23.15
CA PHE A 242 8.32 14.43 23.09
C PHE A 242 9.11 13.48 24.01
N ALA A 243 10.45 13.49 23.90
CA ALA A 243 11.33 12.70 24.75
C ALA A 243 11.15 13.01 26.24
N ASN A 244 11.10 14.30 26.61
CA ASN A 244 10.90 14.73 28.00
C ASN A 244 9.55 14.27 28.55
N ALA A 245 8.48 14.29 27.75
CA ALA A 245 7.17 13.78 28.17
C ALA A 245 7.24 12.29 28.51
N ILE A 246 7.87 11.47 27.67
CA ILE A 246 8.05 10.03 27.93
C ILE A 246 8.92 9.79 29.18
N ILE A 247 10.02 10.54 29.34
CA ILE A 247 10.89 10.45 30.52
C ILE A 247 10.14 10.85 31.81
N SER A 248 9.20 11.79 31.72
CA SER A 248 8.42 12.26 32.88
C SER A 248 7.48 11.20 33.47
N ALA A 249 7.16 10.14 32.71
CA ALA A 249 6.33 9.04 33.18
C ALA A 249 7.02 8.16 34.25
N PHE A 250 8.36 8.23 34.36
CA PHE A 250 9.08 7.47 35.38
C PHE A 250 8.80 8.02 36.77
N SER A 251 8.36 7.14 37.67
CA SER A 251 8.23 7.45 39.09
C SER A 251 9.60 7.59 39.76
N LYS A 252 9.61 8.09 41.01
CA LYS A 252 10.80 8.17 41.87
C LYS A 252 11.26 6.81 42.42
N ASP A 253 10.53 5.73 42.12
CA ASP A 253 10.90 4.39 42.55
C ASP A 253 12.23 3.95 41.91
N ASN A 254 13.04 3.23 42.67
CA ASN A 254 14.34 2.69 42.29
C ASN A 254 14.25 1.30 41.63
N ARG A 255 13.03 0.76 41.44
CA ARG A 255 12.80 -0.45 40.64
C ARG A 255 13.03 -0.21 39.13
N PRO A 256 13.31 -1.26 38.35
CA PRO A 256 13.23 -1.20 36.90
C PRO A 256 11.83 -0.75 36.43
N GLN A 257 11.80 0.23 35.52
CA GLN A 257 10.57 0.82 34.99
C GLN A 257 10.62 0.88 33.45
N LEU A 258 9.48 0.64 32.80
CA LEU A 258 9.28 0.78 31.36
C LEU A 258 8.30 1.91 31.04
N SER A 259 8.75 3.06 30.57
CA SER A 259 7.83 4.06 30.00
C SER A 259 7.54 3.65 28.56
N HIS A 260 6.28 3.31 28.25
CA HIS A 260 5.93 2.91 26.88
C HIS A 260 4.61 3.47 26.39
N ILE A 261 4.59 3.76 25.09
CA ILE A 261 3.43 4.29 24.36
C ILE A 261 3.09 3.37 23.19
N ALA A 262 1.81 3.36 22.80
CA ALA A 262 1.34 2.74 21.57
C ALA A 262 0.40 3.69 20.83
N THR A 263 0.61 3.86 19.54
CA THR A 263 -0.20 4.70 18.64
C THR A 263 -0.29 4.06 17.26
N ASP A 264 -1.24 4.51 16.44
CA ASP A 264 -1.17 4.29 14.99
C ASP A 264 0.17 4.85 14.48
N GLY A 265 0.85 4.07 13.66
CA GLY A 265 2.18 4.36 13.15
C GLY A 265 2.18 5.53 12.17
N GLU A 266 1.06 5.74 11.47
CA GLU A 266 0.78 6.87 10.58
C GLU A 266 0.88 8.23 11.30
N THR A 267 0.88 8.22 12.65
CA THR A 267 1.14 9.40 13.47
C THR A 267 2.53 9.98 13.26
N TYR A 268 3.53 9.14 12.96
CA TYR A 268 4.92 9.55 12.76
C TYR A 268 5.19 9.98 11.30
N GLY A 269 4.37 10.89 10.76
CA GLY A 269 4.57 11.47 9.43
C GLY A 269 3.27 11.90 8.74
N HIS A 270 2.31 10.99 8.58
CA HIS A 270 1.07 11.25 7.85
C HIS A 270 0.10 12.14 8.63
N HIS A 271 -0.23 11.78 9.88
CA HIS A 271 -1.12 12.62 10.71
C HIS A 271 -0.41 13.86 11.26
N HIS A 272 0.89 13.76 11.53
CA HIS A 272 1.75 14.88 11.92
C HIS A 272 2.91 14.98 10.96
N ARG A 273 2.85 15.96 10.07
CA ARG A 273 3.92 16.24 9.11
C ARG A 273 5.25 16.42 9.85
N TYR A 274 6.29 15.69 9.42
CA TYR A 274 7.61 15.63 10.06
C TYR A 274 7.64 14.92 11.43
N GLY A 275 6.59 14.16 11.78
CA GLY A 275 6.53 13.38 13.01
C GLY A 275 7.63 12.31 13.10
N GLU A 276 8.08 11.76 11.97
CA GLU A 276 9.24 10.87 11.87
C GLU A 276 10.54 11.56 12.30
N MET A 277 10.70 12.84 11.93
CA MET A 277 11.88 13.63 12.30
C MET A 277 11.86 13.95 13.79
N ALA A 278 10.71 14.34 14.34
CA ALA A 278 10.55 14.57 15.77
C ALA A 278 10.79 13.28 16.59
N LEU A 279 10.31 12.13 16.10
CA LEU A 279 10.62 10.83 16.69
C LEU A 279 12.14 10.58 16.70
N SER A 280 12.82 10.80 15.57
CA SER A 280 14.26 10.58 15.45
C SER A 280 15.11 11.50 16.33
N ASP A 281 14.73 12.79 16.42
CA ASP A 281 15.36 13.77 17.32
C ASP A 281 15.12 13.40 18.79
N GLY A 282 13.91 12.97 19.13
CA GLY A 282 13.56 12.48 20.46
C GLY A 282 14.39 11.24 20.87
N ILE A 283 14.54 10.27 19.98
CA ILE A 283 15.38 9.08 20.17
C ILE A 283 16.84 9.48 20.40
N ASN A 284 17.39 10.34 19.55
CA ASN A 284 18.78 10.82 19.68
C ASN A 284 18.98 11.62 20.97
N TYR A 285 17.99 12.39 21.40
CA TYR A 285 18.02 13.09 22.69
C TYR A 285 17.97 12.10 23.88
N ILE A 286 17.11 11.08 23.85
CA ILE A 286 17.05 10.04 24.89
C ILE A 286 18.40 9.32 25.02
N GLN A 287 19.04 8.98 23.90
CA GLN A 287 20.34 8.31 23.88
C GLN A 287 21.50 9.15 24.45
N SER A 288 21.32 10.47 24.58
CA SER A 288 22.31 11.35 25.22
C SER A 288 22.34 11.21 26.75
N PHE A 289 21.33 10.59 27.36
CA PHE A 289 21.27 10.39 28.81
C PHE A 289 21.93 9.07 29.23
N ASP A 290 22.71 9.11 30.30
CA ASP A 290 23.40 7.93 30.85
C ASP A 290 22.54 7.08 31.81
N ASN A 291 21.31 7.52 32.13
CA ASN A 291 20.43 6.88 33.11
C ASN A 291 19.10 6.36 32.55
N VAL A 292 18.85 6.53 31.24
CA VAL A 292 17.65 6.04 30.55
C VAL A 292 18.10 5.31 29.28
N GLY A 293 17.51 4.15 29.01
CA GLY A 293 17.80 3.35 27.82
C GLY A 293 16.58 3.16 26.91
N ILE A 294 16.80 3.04 25.61
CA ILE A 294 15.78 2.56 24.66
C ILE A 294 15.79 1.03 24.67
N THR A 295 14.62 0.41 24.58
CA THR A 295 14.44 -1.05 24.53
C THR A 295 13.23 -1.44 23.68
N ASN A 296 13.07 -2.73 23.43
CA ASN A 296 11.82 -3.32 22.95
C ASN A 296 11.21 -4.25 24.02
N TYR A 297 9.94 -4.63 23.80
CA TYR A 297 9.20 -5.47 24.75
C TYR A 297 9.88 -6.80 25.06
N GLY A 298 10.48 -7.45 24.05
CA GLY A 298 11.14 -8.75 24.21
C GLY A 298 12.36 -8.65 25.14
N GLN A 299 13.24 -7.68 24.90
CA GLN A 299 14.42 -7.46 25.73
C GLN A 299 14.03 -7.05 27.16
N TYR A 300 13.03 -6.18 27.30
CA TYR A 300 12.56 -5.78 28.63
C TYR A 300 12.01 -6.97 29.43
N LEU A 301 11.21 -7.86 28.80
CA LEU A 301 10.68 -9.06 29.46
C LEU A 301 11.78 -10.03 29.89
N GLU A 302 12.84 -10.21 29.07
CA GLU A 302 13.96 -11.07 29.43
C GLU A 302 14.69 -10.55 30.68
N MET A 303 14.92 -9.24 30.75
CA MET A 303 15.60 -8.63 31.89
C MET A 303 14.71 -8.53 33.14
N PHE A 304 13.41 -8.27 32.97
CA PHE A 304 12.48 -7.94 34.05
C PHE A 304 11.14 -8.69 33.91
N PRO A 305 11.07 -9.97 34.31
CA PRO A 305 9.84 -10.75 34.28
C PRO A 305 8.72 -10.15 35.16
N PRO A 306 7.45 -10.22 34.73
CA PRO A 306 6.34 -9.60 35.47
C PRO A 306 6.16 -10.17 36.87
N GLN A 307 5.86 -9.30 37.85
CA GLN A 307 5.63 -9.66 39.25
C GLN A 307 4.18 -9.40 39.72
N HIS A 308 3.30 -9.07 38.78
CA HIS A 308 1.91 -8.73 39.04
C HIS A 308 1.00 -9.52 38.11
N PHE A 309 -0.16 -9.91 38.62
CA PHE A 309 -1.23 -10.50 37.84
C PHE A 309 -2.26 -9.44 37.46
N VAL A 310 -2.94 -9.67 36.33
CA VAL A 310 -4.03 -8.83 35.82
C VAL A 310 -5.18 -9.70 35.31
N LYS A 311 -6.41 -9.19 35.45
CA LYS A 311 -7.60 -9.65 34.72
C LYS A 311 -7.99 -8.56 33.74
N ILE A 312 -8.50 -8.95 32.59
CA ILE A 312 -8.99 -8.01 31.55
C ILE A 312 -10.50 -7.87 31.59
N TYR A 313 -11.01 -6.77 31.02
CA TYR A 313 -12.41 -6.69 30.62
C TYR A 313 -12.61 -7.49 29.33
N GLU A 314 -13.62 -8.37 29.33
CA GLU A 314 -14.02 -9.13 28.15
C GLU A 314 -14.54 -8.21 27.03
N ASN A 315 -14.26 -8.58 25.78
CA ASN A 315 -14.74 -7.88 24.59
C ASN A 315 -14.42 -6.37 24.61
N SER A 316 -13.23 -6.01 25.08
CA SER A 316 -12.75 -4.64 25.20
C SER A 316 -11.85 -4.24 24.02
N SER A 317 -11.65 -2.94 23.78
CA SER A 317 -10.76 -2.38 22.74
C SER A 317 -10.18 -1.02 23.14
N TRP A 318 -9.17 -0.52 22.42
CA TRP A 318 -8.55 0.81 22.67
C TRP A 318 -9.31 1.99 22.05
N SER A 319 -10.15 1.78 21.05
CA SER A 319 -10.75 2.86 20.22
C SER A 319 -12.27 2.97 20.40
N CYS A 320 -12.88 2.11 21.22
CA CYS A 320 -14.29 2.23 21.64
C CYS A 320 -14.45 2.03 23.16
N VAL A 321 -14.98 3.04 23.86
CA VAL A 321 -15.25 2.98 25.31
C VAL A 321 -16.32 1.93 25.68
N HIS A 322 -17.14 1.54 24.70
CA HIS A 322 -18.16 0.51 24.83
C HIS A 322 -17.63 -0.89 24.49
N GLY A 323 -16.32 -1.11 24.48
CA GLY A 323 -15.70 -2.40 24.16
C GLY A 323 -15.57 -2.64 22.66
N VAL A 324 -16.23 -3.66 22.11
CA VAL A 324 -16.20 -3.98 20.65
C VAL A 324 -17.44 -3.50 19.89
N GLU A 325 -18.30 -2.74 20.54
CA GLU A 325 -19.60 -2.34 19.98
C GLU A 325 -19.47 -1.47 18.72
N ARG A 326 -18.36 -0.73 18.53
CA ARG A 326 -18.09 0.04 17.30
C ARG A 326 -18.14 -0.84 16.04
N TRP A 327 -17.84 -2.13 16.12
CA TRP A 327 -17.81 -3.04 14.95
C TRP A 327 -19.03 -3.97 14.89
N LYS A 328 -20.07 -3.68 15.65
CA LYS A 328 -21.29 -4.49 15.70
C LYS A 328 -22.58 -3.69 15.83
N ASN A 329 -22.60 -2.60 16.61
CA ASN A 329 -23.81 -1.88 16.97
C ASN A 329 -23.65 -0.35 16.84
N ASP A 330 -24.78 0.36 16.91
CA ASP A 330 -24.83 1.82 17.01
C ASP A 330 -24.47 2.26 18.43
N CYS A 331 -23.17 2.28 18.74
CA CYS A 331 -22.67 2.69 20.05
C CYS A 331 -22.48 4.21 20.20
N GLY A 332 -22.88 5.00 19.19
CA GLY A 332 -22.75 6.45 19.17
C GLY A 332 -21.31 6.97 18.98
N CYS A 333 -20.30 6.10 18.88
CA CYS A 333 -18.95 6.51 18.52
C CYS A 333 -18.90 6.93 17.05
N CYS A 334 -18.92 8.26 16.82
CA CYS A 334 -18.92 8.86 15.50
C CYS A 334 -17.49 9.28 15.07
N THR A 335 -17.14 9.01 13.82
CA THR A 335 -15.88 9.44 13.19
C THR A 335 -16.14 9.85 11.73
N GLY A 336 -15.88 11.13 11.41
CA GLY A 336 -15.86 11.63 10.03
C GLY A 336 -17.23 11.97 9.41
N GLY A 337 -18.33 11.88 10.15
CA GLY A 337 -19.68 12.17 9.66
C GLY A 337 -20.21 13.58 9.96
N ASN A 338 -21.32 13.92 9.29
CA ASN A 338 -22.06 15.16 9.50
C ASN A 338 -22.94 15.12 10.75
N PRO A 339 -23.33 16.27 11.33
CA PRO A 339 -24.31 16.31 12.40
C PRO A 339 -25.60 15.56 12.02
N GLY A 340 -26.04 14.64 12.89
CA GLY A 340 -27.26 13.85 12.70
C GLY A 340 -27.06 12.48 12.04
N TRP A 341 -25.86 12.14 11.58
CA TRP A 341 -25.55 10.79 11.12
C TRP A 341 -25.51 9.78 12.28
N ASN A 342 -25.83 8.52 11.98
CA ASN A 342 -25.85 7.43 12.95
C ASN A 342 -25.25 6.15 12.39
N GLN A 343 -24.98 5.16 13.25
CA GLN A 343 -24.33 3.91 12.88
C GLN A 343 -25.24 2.68 13.03
N ARG A 344 -26.56 2.88 12.90
CA ARG A 344 -27.59 1.81 12.95
C ARG A 344 -27.39 0.71 11.93
N TRP A 345 -26.64 0.99 10.86
CA TRP A 345 -26.31 0.06 9.78
C TRP A 345 -25.35 -1.06 10.19
N ARG A 346 -24.55 -0.87 11.26
CA ARG A 346 -23.53 -1.84 11.68
C ARG A 346 -24.13 -3.19 12.06
N ALA A 347 -25.25 -3.20 12.79
CA ALA A 347 -25.88 -4.43 13.25
C ALA A 347 -26.53 -5.24 12.10
N PRO A 348 -27.37 -4.64 11.23
CA PRO A 348 -27.88 -5.34 10.05
C PRO A 348 -26.78 -5.81 9.10
N LEU A 349 -25.74 -5.00 8.87
CA LEU A 349 -24.59 -5.42 8.06
C LEU A 349 -23.90 -6.63 8.69
N ARG A 350 -23.61 -6.59 10.00
CA ARG A 350 -22.95 -7.69 10.70
C ARG A 350 -23.76 -8.97 10.62
N ASN A 351 -25.07 -8.90 10.87
CA ASN A 351 -25.98 -10.04 10.74
C ASN A 351 -26.02 -10.59 9.32
N THR A 352 -25.94 -9.72 8.31
CA THR A 352 -25.89 -10.12 6.89
C THR A 352 -24.61 -10.87 6.56
N LEU A 353 -23.46 -10.40 7.04
CA LEU A 353 -22.17 -11.05 6.81
C LEU A 353 -22.02 -12.35 7.61
N ASP A 354 -22.55 -12.41 8.84
CA ASP A 354 -22.60 -13.64 9.64
C ASP A 354 -23.46 -14.71 8.93
N TRP A 355 -24.64 -14.33 8.44
CA TRP A 355 -25.47 -15.21 7.60
C TRP A 355 -24.73 -15.67 6.35
N LEU A 356 -24.06 -14.77 5.63
CA LEU A 356 -23.33 -15.13 4.41
C LEU A 356 -22.21 -16.13 4.73
N ARG A 357 -21.40 -15.89 5.76
CA ARG A 357 -20.34 -16.82 6.20
C ARG A 357 -20.91 -18.21 6.47
N ASP A 358 -22.00 -18.28 7.22
CA ASP A 358 -22.60 -19.55 7.64
C ASP A 358 -23.20 -20.31 6.45
N GLU A 359 -23.84 -19.61 5.51
CA GLU A 359 -24.34 -20.20 4.27
C GLU A 359 -23.21 -20.66 3.33
N LEU A 360 -22.15 -19.86 3.17
CA LEU A 360 -20.96 -20.25 2.41
C LEU A 360 -20.36 -21.54 2.98
N ASN A 361 -20.21 -21.62 4.30
CA ASN A 361 -19.74 -22.85 4.95
C ASN A 361 -20.69 -24.02 4.72
N ARG A 362 -22.01 -23.81 4.85
CA ARG A 362 -23.01 -24.87 4.64
C ARG A 362 -22.96 -25.47 3.23
N ILE A 363 -22.75 -24.65 2.20
CA ILE A 363 -22.76 -25.12 0.80
C ILE A 363 -21.38 -25.57 0.30
N CYS A 364 -20.29 -24.94 0.75
CA CYS A 364 -18.94 -25.22 0.24
C CYS A 364 -18.23 -26.34 1.00
N GLU A 365 -18.45 -26.48 2.31
CA GLU A 365 -17.74 -27.47 3.13
C GLU A 365 -17.96 -28.93 2.65
N PRO A 366 -19.18 -29.37 2.29
CA PRO A 366 -19.39 -30.71 1.75
C PRO A 366 -18.64 -30.95 0.42
N ILE A 367 -18.51 -29.92 -0.40
CA ILE A 367 -17.80 -29.99 -1.69
C ILE A 367 -16.28 -30.06 -1.45
N ALA A 368 -15.77 -29.24 -0.54
CA ALA A 368 -14.35 -29.20 -0.19
C ALA A 368 -13.84 -30.54 0.36
N LYS A 369 -14.67 -31.28 1.10
CA LYS A 369 -14.35 -32.63 1.60
C LYS A 369 -14.10 -33.67 0.49
N ASN A 370 -14.56 -33.42 -0.73
CA ASN A 370 -14.26 -34.31 -1.86
C ASN A 370 -12.81 -34.15 -2.36
N TYR A 371 -12.16 -33.01 -2.04
CA TYR A 371 -10.81 -32.67 -2.50
C TYR A 371 -9.77 -32.74 -1.39
N PHE A 372 -10.11 -32.34 -0.17
CA PHE A 372 -9.15 -32.20 0.93
C PHE A 372 -9.32 -33.27 2.01
N ARG A 373 -8.20 -33.76 2.56
CA ARG A 373 -8.18 -34.68 3.72
C ARG A 373 -8.79 -34.03 4.96
N ASN A 374 -8.43 -32.77 5.19
CA ASN A 374 -8.91 -31.92 6.27
C ASN A 374 -9.07 -30.49 5.73
N THR A 375 -10.31 -30.02 5.65
CA THR A 375 -10.68 -28.71 5.07
C THR A 375 -10.17 -27.55 5.92
N ILE A 376 -10.18 -27.68 7.26
CA ILE A 376 -9.70 -26.64 8.17
C ILE A 376 -8.18 -26.51 8.12
N GLU A 377 -7.46 -27.63 8.10
CA GLU A 377 -6.00 -27.62 7.96
C GLU A 377 -5.58 -27.06 6.60
N ALA A 378 -6.23 -27.48 5.51
CA ALA A 378 -5.99 -26.92 4.19
C ALA A 378 -6.27 -25.41 4.14
N ARG A 379 -7.35 -24.95 4.78
CA ARG A 379 -7.66 -23.52 4.90
C ARG A 379 -6.56 -22.76 5.65
N ASN A 380 -6.09 -23.29 6.78
CA ASN A 380 -5.06 -22.63 7.57
C ASN A 380 -3.70 -22.59 6.84
N ASP A 381 -3.36 -23.65 6.10
CA ASP A 381 -2.14 -23.70 5.29
C ASP A 381 -2.24 -22.93 3.97
N PHE A 382 -3.44 -22.50 3.57
CA PHE A 382 -3.65 -21.74 2.33
C PHE A 382 -2.91 -20.40 2.27
N ILE A 383 -2.48 -19.86 3.42
CA ILE A 383 -1.58 -18.69 3.48
C ILE A 383 -0.29 -18.92 2.69
N GLU A 384 0.20 -20.15 2.58
CA GLU A 384 1.38 -20.47 1.76
C GLU A 384 1.15 -20.11 0.29
N ILE A 385 -0.05 -20.40 -0.25
CA ILE A 385 -0.45 -20.00 -1.60
C ILE A 385 -0.69 -18.49 -1.69
N ILE A 386 -1.25 -17.86 -0.66
CA ILE A 386 -1.47 -16.40 -0.66
C ILE A 386 -0.12 -15.65 -0.74
N LEU A 387 0.89 -16.13 -0.01
CA LEU A 387 2.24 -15.55 0.02
C LEU A 387 3.02 -15.83 -1.28
N ASP A 388 2.94 -17.04 -1.82
CA ASP A 388 3.57 -17.40 -3.09
C ASP A 388 2.67 -18.28 -3.95
N ARG A 389 2.27 -17.73 -5.10
CA ARG A 389 1.44 -18.40 -6.11
C ARG A 389 2.27 -19.08 -7.19
N SER A 390 3.51 -19.44 -6.91
CA SER A 390 4.29 -20.26 -7.82
C SER A 390 3.65 -21.64 -7.99
N GLU A 391 3.95 -22.29 -9.12
CA GLU A 391 3.51 -23.66 -9.37
C GLU A 391 4.08 -24.64 -8.33
N LEU A 392 5.30 -24.36 -7.85
CA LEU A 392 5.97 -25.15 -6.82
C LEU A 392 5.15 -25.20 -5.53
N ILE A 393 4.78 -24.04 -4.97
CA ILE A 393 4.04 -23.97 -3.70
C ILE A 393 2.64 -24.58 -3.85
N ARG A 394 1.96 -24.33 -4.98
CA ARG A 394 0.66 -24.99 -5.24
C ARG A 394 0.78 -26.52 -5.27
N ASN A 395 1.81 -27.06 -5.93
CA ASN A 395 2.01 -28.51 -6.00
C ASN A 395 2.26 -29.11 -4.60
N GLN A 396 3.08 -28.45 -3.78
CA GLN A 396 3.34 -28.86 -2.39
C GLN A 396 2.06 -28.84 -1.54
N PHE A 397 1.26 -27.77 -1.66
CA PHE A 397 -0.02 -27.65 -0.98
C PHE A 397 -0.97 -28.80 -1.35
N PHE A 398 -1.15 -29.09 -2.64
CA PHE A 398 -2.03 -30.17 -3.07
C PHE A 398 -1.48 -31.56 -2.72
N GLU A 399 -0.17 -31.78 -2.74
CA GLU A 399 0.45 -33.04 -2.28
C GLU A 399 0.14 -33.30 -0.80
N LYS A 400 0.26 -32.26 0.03
CA LYS A 400 0.00 -32.32 1.47
C LYS A 400 -1.47 -32.51 1.80
N HIS A 401 -2.36 -31.71 1.18
CA HIS A 401 -3.75 -31.60 1.63
C HIS A 401 -4.76 -32.41 0.82
N SER A 402 -4.46 -32.80 -0.43
CA SER A 402 -5.46 -33.49 -1.26
C SER A 402 -5.70 -34.91 -0.78
N SER A 403 -6.97 -35.32 -0.74
CA SER A 403 -7.37 -36.70 -0.40
C SER A 403 -6.94 -37.71 -1.46
N ARG A 404 -6.74 -37.26 -2.70
CA ARG A 404 -6.31 -38.03 -3.86
C ARG A 404 -5.63 -37.12 -4.88
N LYS A 405 -5.09 -37.70 -5.96
CA LYS A 405 -4.64 -36.93 -7.12
C LYS A 405 -5.84 -36.26 -7.80
N LEU A 406 -5.74 -34.95 -8.00
CA LEU A 406 -6.78 -34.12 -8.60
C LEU A 406 -6.46 -33.87 -10.08
N ILE A 407 -7.50 -33.83 -10.94
CA ILE A 407 -7.37 -33.34 -12.32
C ILE A 407 -7.45 -31.81 -12.36
N GLU A 408 -7.10 -31.19 -13.50
CA GLU A 408 -7.07 -29.73 -13.65
C GLU A 408 -8.38 -29.04 -13.23
N ALA A 409 -9.53 -29.57 -13.64
CA ALA A 409 -10.84 -29.03 -13.26
C ALA A 409 -11.08 -29.07 -11.74
N GLU A 410 -10.65 -30.14 -11.07
CA GLU A 410 -10.81 -30.31 -9.62
C GLU A 410 -9.85 -29.42 -8.84
N ILE A 411 -8.65 -29.17 -9.35
CA ILE A 411 -7.71 -28.18 -8.80
C ILE A 411 -8.34 -26.78 -8.83
N ILE A 412 -8.96 -26.40 -9.96
CA ILE A 412 -9.63 -25.11 -10.09
C ILE A 412 -10.74 -24.98 -9.04
N ASP A 413 -11.58 -26.00 -8.86
CA ASP A 413 -12.66 -25.97 -7.87
C ASP A 413 -12.15 -25.98 -6.43
N ALA A 414 -11.09 -26.74 -6.15
CA ALA A 414 -10.43 -26.73 -4.85
C ALA A 414 -9.84 -25.35 -4.49
N LEU A 415 -9.19 -24.67 -5.46
CA LEU A 415 -8.71 -23.29 -5.28
C LEU A 415 -9.86 -22.30 -5.08
N ARG A 416 -10.94 -22.40 -5.86
CA ARG A 416 -12.14 -21.56 -5.68
C ARG A 416 -12.71 -21.70 -4.28
N LEU A 417 -12.79 -22.90 -3.72
CA LEU A 417 -13.30 -23.16 -2.37
C LEU A 417 -12.41 -22.53 -1.29
N MET A 418 -11.09 -22.57 -1.45
CA MET A 418 -10.16 -21.88 -0.54
C MET A 418 -10.29 -20.35 -0.65
N GLU A 419 -10.49 -19.83 -1.86
CA GLU A 419 -10.73 -18.41 -2.08
C GLU A 419 -12.09 -17.93 -1.56
N VAL A 420 -13.13 -18.79 -1.55
CA VAL A 420 -14.37 -18.50 -0.80
C VAL A 420 -14.05 -18.25 0.67
N GLN A 421 -13.25 -19.12 1.30
CA GLN A 421 -12.85 -18.96 2.71
C GLN A 421 -12.01 -17.70 2.95
N ARG A 422 -11.07 -17.39 2.05
CA ARG A 422 -10.26 -16.17 2.13
C ARG A 422 -11.11 -14.90 2.02
N ASN A 423 -12.01 -14.83 1.03
CA ASN A 423 -12.89 -13.68 0.86
C ASN A 423 -13.90 -13.55 2.03
N ALA A 424 -14.38 -14.67 2.56
CA ALA A 424 -15.22 -14.68 3.76
C ALA A 424 -14.49 -14.19 5.02
N LEU A 425 -13.15 -14.26 5.08
CA LEU A 425 -12.34 -13.65 6.13
C LEU A 425 -12.09 -12.15 5.87
N LEU A 426 -11.79 -11.77 4.62
CA LEU A 426 -11.53 -10.38 4.23
C LEU A 426 -12.75 -9.47 4.41
N MET A 427 -13.97 -10.02 4.26
CA MET A 427 -15.20 -9.26 4.49
C MET A 427 -15.44 -8.92 5.98
N TYR A 428 -14.50 -9.19 6.90
CA TYR A 428 -14.54 -8.84 8.34
C TYR A 428 -13.47 -7.82 8.78
N THR A 429 -12.73 -7.22 7.85
CA THR A 429 -11.62 -6.29 8.14
C THR A 429 -12.04 -4.96 8.78
N SER A 430 -11.66 -4.71 10.03
CA SER A 430 -12.28 -3.71 10.94
C SER A 430 -12.57 -2.31 10.38
N CYS A 431 -11.79 -1.81 9.42
CA CYS A 431 -12.01 -0.50 8.78
C CYS A 431 -13.40 -0.37 8.15
N GLY A 432 -13.98 -1.45 7.63
CA GLY A 432 -15.32 -1.46 7.03
C GLY A 432 -16.48 -1.17 7.99
N TRP A 433 -16.20 -0.95 9.29
CA TRP A 433 -17.19 -0.56 10.31
C TRP A 433 -16.82 0.74 11.03
N PHE A 434 -15.61 1.28 10.81
CA PHE A 434 -15.03 2.29 11.69
C PHE A 434 -15.69 3.67 11.54
N PHE A 435 -15.99 4.05 10.30
CA PHE A 435 -16.60 5.34 9.93
C PHE A 435 -18.13 5.33 10.05
N ASP A 436 -18.75 6.48 9.83
CA ASP A 436 -20.16 6.70 10.11
C ASP A 436 -21.10 6.16 9.01
N GLU A 437 -20.59 5.87 7.81
CA GLU A 437 -21.42 5.59 6.61
C GLU A 437 -21.14 4.23 5.95
N ILE A 438 -22.22 3.47 5.68
CA ILE A 438 -22.16 2.16 5.00
C ILE A 438 -21.75 2.26 3.53
N SER A 439 -21.96 3.39 2.86
CA SER A 439 -21.52 3.61 1.48
C SER A 439 -20.09 4.16 1.37
N GLY A 440 -19.34 4.19 2.48
CA GLY A 440 -17.92 4.59 2.50
C GLY A 440 -17.03 3.62 1.72
N ILE A 441 -15.82 4.06 1.37
CA ILE A 441 -14.88 3.27 0.56
C ILE A 441 -14.50 1.97 1.29
N GLU A 442 -14.27 2.02 2.60
CA GLU A 442 -13.90 0.86 3.41
C GLU A 442 -15.02 -0.17 3.48
N THR A 443 -16.28 0.27 3.66
CA THR A 443 -17.43 -0.64 3.73
C THR A 443 -17.75 -1.25 2.36
N ASN A 444 -17.63 -0.47 1.28
CA ASN A 444 -17.77 -1.01 -0.07
C ASN A 444 -16.70 -2.06 -0.39
N GLN A 445 -15.49 -1.90 0.15
CA GLN A 445 -14.39 -2.85 -0.03
C GLN A 445 -14.70 -4.23 0.59
N ILE A 446 -15.20 -4.28 1.83
CA ILE A 446 -15.61 -5.56 2.44
C ILE A 446 -16.80 -6.20 1.71
N LEU A 447 -17.68 -5.38 1.12
CA LEU A 447 -18.80 -5.86 0.31
C LEU A 447 -18.35 -6.41 -1.06
N GLN A 448 -17.24 -5.92 -1.62
CA GLN A 448 -16.62 -6.54 -2.80
C GLN A 448 -16.15 -7.96 -2.49
N TYR A 449 -15.48 -8.18 -1.35
CA TYR A 449 -15.08 -9.52 -0.92
C TYR A 449 -16.29 -10.43 -0.68
N ALA A 450 -17.36 -9.91 -0.09
CA ALA A 450 -18.62 -10.65 0.07
C ALA A 450 -19.21 -11.08 -1.29
N LEU A 451 -19.31 -10.16 -2.26
CA LEU A 451 -19.78 -10.50 -3.62
C LEU A 451 -18.84 -11.50 -4.30
N ARG A 452 -17.53 -11.36 -4.14
CA ARG A 452 -16.55 -12.28 -4.71
C ARG A 452 -16.72 -13.69 -4.14
N ALA A 453 -16.92 -13.83 -2.84
CA ALA A 453 -17.21 -15.10 -2.19
C ALA A 453 -18.51 -15.74 -2.72
N ILE A 454 -19.58 -14.95 -2.88
CA ILE A 454 -20.86 -15.42 -3.46
C ILE A 454 -20.65 -15.96 -4.88
N GLN A 455 -19.93 -15.23 -5.73
CA GLN A 455 -19.68 -15.64 -7.12
C GLN A 455 -18.88 -16.94 -7.20
N LEU A 456 -17.81 -17.08 -6.40
CA LEU A 456 -16.99 -18.28 -6.36
C LEU A 456 -17.79 -19.48 -5.83
N ALA A 457 -18.58 -19.27 -4.76
CA ALA A 457 -19.44 -20.32 -4.21
C ALA A 457 -20.51 -20.77 -5.20
N LYS A 458 -21.11 -19.85 -5.96
CA LYS A 458 -22.05 -20.18 -7.06
C LYS A 458 -21.39 -21.01 -8.15
N GLN A 459 -20.14 -20.71 -8.50
CA GLN A 459 -19.39 -21.50 -9.51
C GLN A 459 -19.13 -22.94 -9.05
N CYS A 460 -18.92 -23.18 -7.76
CA CYS A 460 -18.66 -24.52 -7.23
C CYS A 460 -19.94 -25.29 -6.88
N SER A 461 -20.96 -24.61 -6.34
CA SER A 461 -22.15 -25.26 -5.78
C SER A 461 -23.41 -25.15 -6.66
N GLY A 462 -23.42 -24.22 -7.61
CA GLY A 462 -24.61 -23.85 -8.38
C GLY A 462 -25.65 -23.03 -7.60
N VAL A 463 -25.45 -22.81 -6.29
CA VAL A 463 -26.38 -22.05 -5.44
C VAL A 463 -26.10 -20.56 -5.55
N ASP A 464 -27.12 -19.78 -5.87
CA ASP A 464 -27.03 -18.32 -5.92
C ASP A 464 -27.51 -17.70 -4.61
N LEU A 465 -26.59 -17.05 -3.88
CA LEU A 465 -26.87 -16.36 -2.62
C LEU A 465 -27.07 -14.85 -2.80
N GLU A 466 -26.85 -14.30 -4.00
CA GLU A 466 -26.76 -12.85 -4.23
C GLU A 466 -28.09 -12.14 -3.95
N ALA A 467 -29.21 -12.69 -4.44
CA ALA A 467 -30.52 -12.07 -4.26
C ALA A 467 -30.90 -11.96 -2.77
N THR A 468 -30.65 -13.02 -1.99
CA THR A 468 -30.92 -13.03 -0.54
C THR A 468 -29.95 -12.10 0.21
N PHE A 469 -28.70 -12.03 -0.23
CA PHE A 469 -27.71 -11.09 0.30
C PHE A 469 -28.14 -9.64 0.09
N GLU A 470 -28.55 -9.28 -1.13
CA GLU A 470 -29.08 -7.95 -1.46
C GLU A 470 -30.32 -7.59 -0.62
N GLN A 471 -31.21 -8.56 -0.38
CA GLN A 471 -32.42 -8.36 0.44
C GLN A 471 -32.04 -8.06 1.90
N LYS A 472 -31.14 -8.84 2.49
CA LYS A 472 -30.68 -8.63 3.87
C LYS A 472 -29.94 -7.31 4.04
N LEU A 473 -29.12 -6.94 3.05
CA LEU A 473 -28.39 -5.68 3.07
C LEU A 473 -29.32 -4.46 2.98
N ALA A 474 -30.54 -4.61 2.47
CA ALA A 474 -31.54 -3.54 2.47
C ALA A 474 -32.04 -3.18 3.88
N GLU A 475 -31.84 -4.05 4.87
CA GLU A 475 -32.15 -3.76 6.29
C GLU A 475 -31.11 -2.82 6.93
N ALA A 476 -29.95 -2.64 6.31
CA ALA A 476 -28.92 -1.72 6.78
C ALA A 476 -29.23 -0.29 6.27
N PRO A 477 -29.66 0.66 7.12
CA PRO A 477 -29.88 2.04 6.68
C PRO A 477 -28.58 2.68 6.17
N SER A 478 -28.69 3.73 5.37
CA SER A 478 -27.55 4.57 4.97
C SER A 478 -27.85 6.02 5.33
N ASN A 479 -26.83 6.81 5.62
CA ASN A 479 -26.96 8.25 5.81
C ASN A 479 -26.91 9.03 4.47
N VAL A 480 -26.59 8.34 3.36
CA VAL A 480 -26.46 8.94 2.02
C VAL A 480 -27.46 8.36 1.02
N TYR A 481 -27.62 7.04 1.03
CA TYR A 481 -28.57 6.31 0.20
C TYR A 481 -29.78 5.86 1.04
N GLU A 482 -30.77 5.26 0.39
CA GLU A 482 -31.92 4.67 1.11
C GLU A 482 -31.48 3.57 2.08
N ASN A 483 -30.57 2.69 1.64
CA ASN A 483 -30.02 1.59 2.42
C ASN A 483 -28.73 1.04 1.76
N GLY A 484 -28.06 0.12 2.46
CA GLY A 484 -26.83 -0.53 2.00
C GLY A 484 -26.98 -1.30 0.69
N SER A 485 -28.16 -1.83 0.37
CA SER A 485 -28.40 -2.57 -0.89
C SER A 485 -28.28 -1.67 -2.12
N ILE A 486 -28.71 -0.41 -2.01
CA ILE A 486 -28.57 0.58 -3.09
C ILE A 486 -27.09 0.92 -3.32
N ALA A 487 -26.32 1.18 -2.25
CA ALA A 487 -24.89 1.43 -2.35
C ALA A 487 -24.16 0.24 -2.98
N TYR A 488 -24.47 -0.98 -2.52
CA TYR A 488 -23.94 -2.22 -3.07
C TYR A 488 -24.19 -2.36 -4.58
N LYS A 489 -25.41 -2.11 -5.05
CA LYS A 489 -25.73 -2.19 -6.49
C LYS A 489 -24.98 -1.15 -7.32
N ASN A 490 -24.98 0.08 -6.85
CA ASN A 490 -24.44 1.22 -7.60
C ASN A 490 -22.91 1.26 -7.61
N ILE A 491 -22.27 0.72 -6.57
CA ILE A 491 -20.81 0.84 -6.38
C ILE A 491 -20.14 -0.53 -6.50
N VAL A 492 -20.57 -1.53 -5.73
CA VAL A 492 -19.88 -2.82 -5.66
C VAL A 492 -20.16 -3.67 -6.90
N LYS A 493 -21.44 -3.88 -7.22
CA LYS A 493 -21.85 -4.72 -8.36
C LYS A 493 -21.47 -4.10 -9.70
N ALA A 494 -21.65 -2.79 -9.83
CA ALA A 494 -21.31 -2.03 -11.04
C ALA A 494 -19.82 -2.08 -11.39
N ASN A 495 -18.93 -2.27 -10.39
CA ASN A 495 -17.48 -2.35 -10.59
C ASN A 495 -16.94 -3.79 -10.48
N SER A 496 -17.81 -4.81 -10.50
CA SER A 496 -17.37 -6.21 -10.53
C SER A 496 -16.73 -6.56 -11.87
N VAL A 497 -15.64 -7.32 -11.83
CA VAL A 497 -14.84 -7.64 -13.02
C VAL A 497 -15.01 -9.11 -13.43
N SER A 498 -15.29 -9.33 -14.71
CA SER A 498 -15.28 -10.65 -15.33
C SER A 498 -14.02 -10.87 -16.18
N LEU A 499 -13.70 -12.13 -16.51
CA LEU A 499 -12.64 -12.43 -17.49
C LEU A 499 -12.91 -11.80 -18.86
N SER A 500 -14.18 -11.57 -19.19
CA SER A 500 -14.57 -10.91 -20.43
C SER A 500 -14.22 -9.44 -20.41
N ASP A 501 -14.27 -8.77 -19.25
CA ASP A 501 -13.81 -7.38 -19.08
C ASP A 501 -12.28 -7.30 -19.21
N VAL A 502 -11.55 -8.26 -18.63
CA VAL A 502 -10.10 -8.39 -18.83
C VAL A 502 -9.78 -8.64 -20.31
N GLY A 503 -10.57 -9.47 -21.00
CA GLY A 503 -10.47 -9.71 -22.44
C GLY A 503 -10.69 -8.44 -23.27
N ARG A 504 -11.74 -7.67 -22.98
CA ARG A 504 -12.00 -6.37 -23.63
C ARG A 504 -10.82 -5.43 -23.42
N HIS A 505 -10.32 -5.35 -22.19
CA HIS A 505 -9.17 -4.53 -21.84
C HIS A 505 -7.93 -4.90 -22.67
N LEU A 506 -7.56 -6.18 -22.71
CA LEU A 506 -6.45 -6.70 -23.53
C LEU A 506 -6.64 -6.36 -25.01
N SER A 507 -7.85 -6.55 -25.55
CA SER A 507 -8.16 -6.24 -26.94
C SER A 507 -7.93 -4.75 -27.26
N ILE A 508 -8.35 -3.84 -26.39
CA ILE A 508 -8.13 -2.39 -26.59
C ILE A 508 -6.66 -2.03 -26.48
N ALA A 509 -5.97 -2.49 -25.42
CA ALA A 509 -4.56 -2.20 -25.18
C ALA A 509 -3.69 -2.63 -26.38
N SER A 510 -4.11 -3.69 -27.09
CA SER A 510 -3.39 -4.22 -28.25
C SER A 510 -3.32 -3.29 -29.46
N VAL A 511 -4.16 -2.25 -29.51
CA VAL A 511 -4.06 -1.19 -30.52
C VAL A 511 -2.83 -0.32 -30.26
N PHE A 512 -2.51 -0.04 -29.01
CA PHE A 512 -1.51 0.97 -28.62
C PHE A 512 -0.16 0.35 -28.23
N GLU A 513 -0.16 -0.89 -27.76
CA GLU A 513 1.02 -1.56 -27.22
C GLU A 513 1.53 -2.69 -28.13
N ARG A 514 2.84 -2.97 -28.09
CA ARG A 514 3.41 -4.18 -28.71
C ARG A 514 3.07 -5.37 -27.82
N PHE A 515 2.16 -6.22 -28.28
CA PHE A 515 1.73 -7.40 -27.51
C PHE A 515 2.81 -8.49 -27.48
N PRO A 516 3.37 -8.85 -26.31
CA PRO A 516 4.21 -10.02 -26.18
C PRO A 516 3.38 -11.32 -26.28
N LYS A 517 4.02 -12.45 -26.60
CA LYS A 517 3.36 -13.78 -26.58
C LYS A 517 2.71 -14.12 -25.23
N ARG A 518 3.21 -13.54 -24.14
CA ARG A 518 2.70 -13.69 -22.77
C ARG A 518 2.69 -12.32 -22.10
N MET A 519 1.55 -11.93 -21.53
CA MET A 519 1.37 -10.67 -20.81
C MET A 519 0.75 -10.95 -19.44
N GLN A 520 1.22 -10.23 -18.41
CA GLN A 520 0.63 -10.24 -17.09
C GLN A 520 -0.19 -8.96 -16.93
N ILE A 521 -1.45 -9.09 -16.50
CA ILE A 521 -2.34 -7.95 -16.21
C ILE A 521 -2.98 -8.20 -14.86
N PHE A 522 -2.61 -7.39 -13.87
CA PHE A 522 -3.01 -7.58 -12.48
C PHE A 522 -2.77 -9.04 -12.05
N ASN A 523 -3.79 -9.77 -11.61
CA ASN A 523 -3.72 -11.19 -11.25
C ASN A 523 -4.10 -12.17 -12.40
N TYR A 524 -4.14 -11.71 -13.64
CA TYR A 524 -4.43 -12.52 -14.82
C TYR A 524 -3.21 -12.63 -15.73
N GLN A 525 -3.04 -13.80 -16.33
CA GLN A 525 -2.04 -14.04 -17.35
C GLN A 525 -2.72 -14.26 -18.69
N ALA A 526 -2.35 -13.47 -19.70
CA ALA A 526 -2.79 -13.63 -21.08
C ALA A 526 -1.68 -14.28 -21.92
N VAL A 527 -2.04 -15.26 -22.74
CA VAL A 527 -1.15 -15.90 -23.72
C VAL A 527 -1.78 -15.77 -25.10
N GLY A 528 -1.08 -15.08 -26.00
CA GLY A 528 -1.54 -14.87 -27.37
C GLY A 528 -1.28 -16.09 -28.25
N GLU A 529 -2.30 -16.53 -28.98
CA GLU A 529 -2.18 -17.61 -29.98
C GLU A 529 -1.87 -17.03 -31.37
N CYS A 530 -2.59 -15.99 -31.75
CA CYS A 530 -2.38 -15.26 -32.99
C CYS A 530 -2.82 -13.80 -32.82
N PHE A 531 -2.09 -12.90 -33.47
CA PHE A 531 -2.27 -11.47 -33.35
C PHE A 531 -1.81 -10.80 -34.64
N GLU A 532 -2.72 -10.10 -35.33
CA GLU A 532 -2.43 -9.32 -36.53
C GLU A 532 -2.90 -7.89 -36.34
N LYS A 533 -1.99 -6.94 -36.60
CA LYS A 533 -2.22 -5.51 -36.55
C LYS A 533 -1.91 -4.91 -37.92
N GLU A 534 -2.92 -4.34 -38.54
CA GLU A 534 -2.87 -3.68 -39.84
C GLU A 534 -3.13 -2.18 -39.66
N THR A 535 -2.44 -1.33 -40.42
CA THR A 535 -2.58 0.13 -40.31
C THR A 535 -2.59 0.78 -41.68
N ILE A 536 -3.64 1.56 -41.97
CA ILE A 536 -3.83 2.30 -43.21
C ILE A 536 -4.20 3.74 -42.84
N GLY A 537 -3.32 4.69 -43.17
CA GLY A 537 -3.49 6.09 -42.74
C GLY A 537 -3.63 6.19 -41.22
N ASN A 538 -4.77 6.73 -40.77
CA ASN A 538 -5.11 6.87 -39.34
C ASN A 538 -5.92 5.71 -38.78
N TYR A 539 -6.26 4.71 -39.59
CA TYR A 539 -7.04 3.56 -39.16
C TYR A 539 -6.15 2.40 -38.78
N THR A 540 -6.50 1.72 -37.69
CA THR A 540 -5.83 0.50 -37.26
C THR A 540 -6.86 -0.60 -37.06
N LEU A 541 -6.65 -1.73 -37.72
CA LEU A 541 -7.42 -2.95 -37.49
C LEU A 541 -6.54 -3.94 -36.74
N VAL A 542 -7.06 -4.48 -35.64
CA VAL A 542 -6.39 -5.51 -34.85
C VAL A 542 -7.31 -6.71 -34.73
N THR A 543 -6.81 -7.89 -35.06
CA THR A 543 -7.51 -9.18 -34.86
C THR A 543 -6.62 -10.11 -34.07
N GLY A 544 -7.21 -10.92 -33.19
CA GLY A 544 -6.41 -11.90 -32.46
C GLY A 544 -7.20 -12.91 -31.66
N ARG A 545 -6.47 -13.93 -31.20
CA ARG A 545 -6.93 -14.91 -30.22
C ARG A 545 -5.93 -15.00 -29.08
N PHE A 546 -6.46 -15.07 -27.86
CA PHE A 546 -5.66 -15.29 -26.66
C PHE A 546 -6.41 -16.13 -25.65
N THR A 547 -5.66 -16.78 -24.75
CA THR A 547 -6.19 -17.44 -23.57
C THR A 547 -5.83 -16.63 -22.34
N ILE A 548 -6.82 -16.29 -21.52
CA ILE A 548 -6.62 -15.68 -20.21
C ILE A 548 -6.69 -16.77 -19.14
N THR A 549 -5.74 -16.77 -18.23
CA THR A 549 -5.68 -17.62 -17.05
C THR A 549 -5.72 -16.76 -15.79
N SER A 550 -6.56 -17.09 -14.81
CA SER A 550 -6.50 -16.46 -13.49
C SER A 550 -5.32 -17.05 -12.68
N ASN A 551 -4.47 -16.20 -12.11
CA ASN A 551 -3.40 -16.67 -11.21
C ASN A 551 -3.92 -17.06 -9.82
N ILE A 552 -5.16 -16.70 -9.50
CA ILE A 552 -5.86 -17.12 -8.27
C ILE A 552 -6.37 -18.56 -8.43
N THR A 553 -7.25 -18.79 -9.40
CA THR A 553 -8.01 -20.05 -9.49
C THR A 553 -7.51 -20.99 -10.58
N LEU A 554 -6.56 -20.55 -11.41
CA LEU A 554 -6.09 -21.24 -12.63
C LEU A 554 -7.17 -21.45 -13.70
N PHE A 555 -8.36 -20.88 -13.53
CA PHE A 555 -9.42 -20.98 -14.53
C PHE A 555 -8.98 -20.28 -15.82
N LYS A 556 -9.16 -20.97 -16.95
CA LYS A 556 -8.76 -20.51 -18.28
C LYS A 556 -9.98 -20.23 -19.13
N LYS A 557 -9.91 -19.18 -19.95
CA LYS A 557 -10.90 -18.89 -20.96
C LYS A 557 -10.23 -18.34 -22.21
N GLN A 558 -10.61 -18.90 -23.36
CA GLN A 558 -10.12 -18.47 -24.66
C GLN A 558 -11.05 -17.38 -25.20
N PHE A 559 -10.46 -16.40 -25.88
CA PHE A 559 -11.19 -15.32 -26.53
C PHE A 559 -10.67 -15.09 -27.94
N SER A 560 -11.59 -14.76 -28.84
CA SER A 560 -11.32 -14.18 -30.15
C SER A 560 -11.77 -12.73 -30.15
N PHE A 561 -11.03 -11.84 -30.80
CA PHE A 561 -11.40 -10.43 -30.82
C PHE A 561 -11.06 -9.75 -32.15
N VAL A 562 -11.74 -8.62 -32.37
CA VAL A 562 -11.39 -7.63 -33.38
C VAL A 562 -11.57 -6.23 -32.78
N VAL A 563 -10.61 -5.35 -33.04
CA VAL A 563 -10.68 -3.93 -32.70
C VAL A 563 -10.37 -3.09 -33.94
N LEU A 564 -11.27 -2.15 -34.23
CA LEU A 564 -11.10 -1.14 -35.26
C LEU A 564 -10.95 0.23 -34.57
N TYR A 565 -9.78 0.83 -34.71
CA TYR A 565 -9.47 2.17 -34.22
C TYR A 565 -9.52 3.16 -35.39
N LEU A 566 -10.35 4.19 -35.25
CA LEU A 566 -10.62 5.20 -36.27
C LEU A 566 -9.87 6.52 -36.02
N GLY A 567 -9.04 6.58 -34.98
CA GLY A 567 -8.34 7.77 -34.53
C GLY A 567 -8.98 8.46 -33.32
N GLN A 568 -8.19 9.29 -32.63
CA GLN A 568 -8.57 9.99 -31.41
C GLN A 568 -9.17 9.05 -30.35
N HIS A 569 -10.45 9.20 -30.02
CA HIS A 569 -11.14 8.39 -29.01
C HIS A 569 -12.11 7.37 -29.65
N HIS A 570 -12.17 7.29 -30.99
CA HIS A 570 -13.09 6.43 -31.71
C HIS A 570 -12.51 5.03 -31.89
N LEU A 571 -13.02 4.09 -31.08
CA LEU A 571 -12.63 2.69 -31.11
C LEU A 571 -13.87 1.81 -31.05
N ILE A 572 -13.92 0.81 -31.92
CA ILE A 572 -14.97 -0.22 -31.95
C ILE A 572 -14.31 -1.57 -31.73
N GLY A 573 -14.58 -2.18 -30.58
CA GLY A 573 -14.10 -3.52 -30.25
C GLY A 573 -15.23 -4.54 -30.17
N LYS A 574 -14.91 -5.77 -30.54
CA LYS A 574 -15.78 -6.95 -30.43
C LYS A 574 -14.99 -8.12 -29.87
N LEU A 575 -15.63 -8.89 -28.98
CA LEU A 575 -15.04 -10.03 -28.28
C LEU A 575 -16.00 -11.20 -28.41
N SER A 576 -15.48 -12.38 -28.72
CA SER A 576 -16.21 -13.64 -28.72
C SER A 576 -15.52 -14.63 -27.78
N GLU A 577 -16.32 -15.31 -26.98
CA GLU A 577 -15.87 -16.30 -25.99
C GLU A 577 -15.87 -17.72 -26.55
N ASN A 578 -16.55 -17.95 -27.68
CA ASN A 578 -16.88 -19.28 -28.19
C ASN A 578 -16.52 -19.46 -29.67
N MET A 579 -15.86 -18.49 -30.30
CA MET A 579 -15.45 -18.60 -31.70
C MET A 579 -14.31 -19.61 -31.85
N ASP A 580 -14.54 -20.67 -32.62
CA ASP A 580 -13.54 -21.67 -32.94
C ASP A 580 -12.44 -21.11 -33.86
N LYS A 581 -11.31 -21.83 -33.96
CA LYS A 581 -10.13 -21.37 -34.70
C LYS A 581 -10.39 -21.25 -36.20
N THR A 582 -11.14 -22.17 -36.78
CA THR A 582 -11.44 -22.15 -38.23
C THR A 582 -12.29 -20.94 -38.59
N THR A 583 -13.36 -20.68 -37.84
CA THR A 583 -14.20 -19.48 -38.04
C THR A 583 -13.39 -18.20 -37.87
N PHE A 584 -12.50 -18.16 -36.87
CA PHE A 584 -11.62 -17.01 -36.67
C PHE A 584 -10.65 -16.78 -37.84
N ASP A 585 -10.02 -17.84 -38.35
CA ASP A 585 -9.04 -17.73 -39.45
C ASP A 585 -9.71 -17.23 -40.74
N THR A 586 -10.93 -17.69 -41.04
CA THR A 586 -11.74 -17.16 -42.14
C THR A 586 -12.07 -15.68 -41.92
N MET A 587 -12.56 -15.34 -40.73
CA MET A 587 -12.91 -13.96 -40.37
C MET A 587 -11.72 -13.01 -40.51
N GLN A 588 -10.55 -13.41 -40.01
CA GLN A 588 -9.32 -12.62 -40.06
C GLN A 588 -8.90 -12.30 -41.50
N LEU A 589 -8.90 -13.30 -42.39
CA LEU A 589 -8.58 -13.12 -43.81
C LEU A 589 -9.57 -12.17 -44.49
N GLU A 590 -10.87 -12.39 -44.32
CA GLU A 590 -11.91 -11.55 -44.93
C GLU A 590 -11.86 -10.11 -44.41
N MET A 591 -11.63 -9.90 -43.12
CA MET A 591 -11.51 -8.56 -42.55
C MET A 591 -10.28 -7.84 -43.07
N ARG A 592 -9.14 -8.54 -43.18
CA ARG A 592 -7.91 -7.98 -43.74
C ARG A 592 -8.13 -7.53 -45.18
N GLU A 593 -8.71 -8.37 -46.03
CA GLU A 593 -8.97 -8.03 -47.43
C GLU A 593 -9.86 -6.79 -47.60
N VAL A 594 -10.92 -6.66 -46.80
CA VAL A 594 -11.82 -5.50 -46.84
C VAL A 594 -11.14 -4.25 -46.29
N PHE A 595 -10.36 -4.37 -45.22
CA PHE A 595 -9.62 -3.25 -44.64
C PHE A 595 -8.61 -2.65 -45.63
N TRP A 596 -7.88 -3.49 -46.37
CA TRP A 596 -6.95 -3.05 -47.41
C TRP A 596 -7.62 -2.39 -48.64
N LYS A 597 -8.95 -2.53 -48.79
CA LYS A 597 -9.74 -1.80 -49.80
C LYS A 597 -10.27 -0.45 -49.30
N ASP A 598 -9.90 -0.02 -48.08
CA ASP A 598 -10.37 1.20 -47.41
C ASP A 598 -11.91 1.27 -47.26
N ASN A 599 -12.58 0.11 -47.13
CA ASN A 599 -14.04 0.04 -46.95
C ASN A 599 -14.42 -0.17 -45.47
N VAL A 600 -14.27 0.88 -44.67
CA VAL A 600 -14.56 0.86 -43.21
C VAL A 600 -15.98 0.39 -42.89
N ALA A 601 -16.98 0.77 -43.70
CA ALA A 601 -18.37 0.37 -43.49
C ALA A 601 -18.56 -1.15 -43.60
N GLU A 602 -17.89 -1.77 -44.59
CA GLU A 602 -17.93 -3.22 -44.77
C GLU A 602 -17.14 -3.95 -43.67
N VAL A 603 -16.03 -3.38 -43.18
CA VAL A 603 -15.33 -3.91 -41.98
C VAL A 603 -16.28 -3.96 -40.78
N ILE A 604 -16.96 -2.86 -40.49
CA ILE A 604 -17.93 -2.79 -39.36
C ILE A 604 -19.08 -3.79 -39.55
N SER A 605 -19.58 -3.95 -40.79
CA SER A 605 -20.61 -4.94 -41.12
C SER A 605 -20.11 -6.37 -40.86
N LYS A 606 -18.90 -6.73 -41.32
CA LYS A 606 -18.29 -8.04 -41.04
C LYS A 606 -18.06 -8.25 -39.55
N MET A 607 -17.64 -7.23 -38.79
CA MET A 607 -17.50 -7.31 -37.34
C MET A 607 -18.85 -7.69 -36.67
N GLN A 608 -19.96 -7.11 -37.13
CA GLN A 608 -21.29 -7.45 -36.63
C GLN A 608 -21.70 -8.89 -37.01
N ASN A 609 -21.40 -9.34 -38.22
CA ASN A 609 -21.76 -10.69 -38.67
C ASN A 609 -21.05 -11.78 -37.87
N TYR A 610 -19.75 -11.61 -37.57
CA TYR A 610 -18.97 -12.62 -36.86
C TYR A 610 -19.09 -12.56 -35.33
N PHE A 611 -19.28 -11.37 -34.76
CA PHE A 611 -19.26 -11.18 -33.30
C PHE A 611 -20.62 -10.75 -32.71
N GLY A 612 -21.62 -10.47 -33.54
CA GLY A 612 -22.92 -9.96 -33.12
C GLY A 612 -22.92 -8.47 -32.75
N ASN A 613 -23.97 -8.05 -32.03
CA ASN A 613 -24.26 -6.62 -31.82
C ASN A 613 -23.52 -5.98 -30.62
N THR A 614 -23.16 -6.75 -29.60
CA THR A 614 -22.45 -6.24 -28.42
C THR A 614 -21.10 -5.66 -28.83
N ARG A 615 -20.80 -4.42 -28.44
CA ARG A 615 -19.53 -3.73 -28.73
C ARG A 615 -18.95 -3.17 -27.44
N PHE A 616 -17.64 -2.96 -27.44
CA PHE A 616 -16.95 -2.15 -26.44
C PHE A 616 -16.13 -1.05 -27.13
N SER A 617 -15.72 -0.08 -26.33
CA SER A 617 -15.07 1.16 -26.70
C SER A 617 -13.94 1.46 -25.73
N LEU A 618 -13.21 2.54 -25.98
CA LEU A 618 -12.18 3.03 -25.06
C LEU A 618 -12.72 3.27 -23.63
N TRP A 619 -14.01 3.59 -23.50
CA TRP A 619 -14.64 3.88 -22.21
C TRP A 619 -14.92 2.65 -21.35
N ASP A 620 -14.78 1.45 -21.92
CA ASP A 620 -14.95 0.17 -21.22
C ASP A 620 -13.63 -0.35 -20.60
N LEU A 621 -12.52 0.40 -20.75
CA LEU A 621 -11.26 0.12 -20.05
C LEU A 621 -11.39 0.32 -18.54
N PHE A 622 -10.60 -0.46 -17.78
CA PHE A 622 -10.29 -0.18 -16.38
C PHE A 622 -9.73 1.23 -16.22
N LEU A 623 -10.02 1.87 -15.09
CA LEU A 623 -9.80 3.31 -14.92
C LEU A 623 -8.33 3.71 -15.14
N ASP A 624 -7.40 2.99 -14.52
CA ASP A 624 -5.96 3.22 -14.64
C ASP A 624 -5.46 3.10 -16.08
N GLU A 625 -5.91 2.05 -16.76
CA GLU A 625 -5.52 1.77 -18.14
C GLU A 625 -6.18 2.75 -19.12
N LYS A 626 -7.39 3.21 -18.82
CA LYS A 626 -8.07 4.26 -19.58
C LYS A 626 -7.27 5.56 -19.56
N ILE A 627 -6.77 5.95 -18.38
CA ILE A 627 -5.93 7.15 -18.23
C ILE A 627 -4.65 6.98 -19.05
N LYS A 628 -3.96 5.85 -18.89
CA LYS A 628 -2.74 5.53 -19.64
C LYS A 628 -2.92 5.59 -21.16
N ILE A 629 -3.98 4.98 -21.70
CA ILE A 629 -4.23 4.99 -23.15
C ILE A 629 -4.60 6.40 -23.63
N LEU A 630 -5.39 7.17 -22.87
CA LEU A 630 -5.69 8.56 -23.20
C LEU A 630 -4.42 9.42 -23.23
N ASP A 631 -3.49 9.21 -22.29
CA ASP A 631 -2.19 9.89 -22.28
C ASP A 631 -1.35 9.53 -23.51
N ILE A 632 -1.35 8.27 -23.97
CA ILE A 632 -0.69 7.87 -25.22
C ILE A 632 -1.25 8.64 -26.41
N ILE A 633 -2.58 8.69 -26.54
CA ILE A 633 -3.28 9.38 -27.63
C ILE A 633 -2.99 10.89 -27.59
N MET A 634 -2.99 11.49 -26.40
CA MET A 634 -2.70 12.91 -26.22
C MET A 634 -1.23 13.26 -26.48
N ASN A 635 -0.29 12.39 -26.11
CA ASN A 635 1.14 12.63 -26.26
C ASN A 635 1.58 12.83 -27.72
N GLU A 636 0.91 12.21 -28.69
CA GLU A 636 1.20 12.48 -30.12
C GLU A 636 0.86 13.92 -30.49
N THR A 637 -0.27 14.43 -30.02
CA THR A 637 -0.70 15.81 -30.23
C THR A 637 0.26 16.78 -29.53
N VAL A 638 0.65 16.47 -28.29
CA VAL A 638 1.63 17.27 -27.54
C VAL A 638 2.96 17.36 -28.31
N LYS A 639 3.50 16.26 -28.83
CA LYS A 639 4.75 16.27 -29.62
C LYS A 639 4.68 17.12 -30.89
N VAL A 640 3.51 17.16 -31.57
CA VAL A 640 3.31 18.03 -32.73
C VAL A 640 3.34 19.49 -32.29
N THR A 641 2.66 19.82 -31.19
CA THR A 641 2.67 21.17 -30.61
C THR A 641 4.07 21.59 -30.16
N GLU A 642 4.84 20.71 -29.53
CA GLU A 642 6.24 20.97 -29.13
C GLU A 642 7.12 21.32 -30.34
N ARG A 643 7.03 20.56 -31.44
CA ARG A 643 7.77 20.85 -32.68
C ARG A 643 7.41 22.22 -33.26
N PHE A 644 6.12 22.55 -33.28
CA PHE A 644 5.66 23.85 -33.75
C PHE A 644 6.26 25.01 -32.93
N HIS A 645 6.31 24.88 -31.60
CA HIS A 645 6.95 25.88 -30.75
C HIS A 645 8.48 25.95 -30.93
N HIS A 646 9.14 24.81 -31.17
CA HIS A 646 10.57 24.76 -31.52
C HIS A 646 10.85 25.52 -32.83
N ASP A 647 10.14 25.20 -33.91
CA ASP A 647 10.33 25.84 -35.22
C ASP A 647 10.07 27.35 -35.14
N LEU A 648 9.02 27.77 -34.42
CA LEU A 648 8.75 29.19 -34.22
C LEU A 648 9.83 29.89 -33.40
N PHE A 649 10.39 29.23 -32.39
CA PHE A 649 11.48 29.76 -31.59
C PHE A 649 12.73 29.98 -32.43
N ASP A 650 13.21 28.94 -33.11
CA ASP A 650 14.49 28.97 -33.84
C ASP A 650 14.47 30.00 -34.98
N ASN A 651 13.34 30.12 -35.69
CA ASN A 651 13.18 31.07 -36.78
C ASN A 651 13.11 32.54 -36.33
N ASN A 652 12.74 32.82 -35.08
CA ASN A 652 12.46 34.18 -34.60
C ASN A 652 13.37 34.64 -33.44
N PHE A 653 14.25 33.79 -32.93
CA PHE A 653 15.05 34.05 -31.73
C PHE A 653 15.87 35.35 -31.84
N GLN A 654 16.65 35.51 -32.91
CA GLN A 654 17.54 36.67 -33.08
C GLN A 654 16.76 37.99 -33.19
N PHE A 655 15.62 37.97 -33.88
CA PHE A 655 14.77 39.15 -34.01
C PHE A 655 14.19 39.57 -32.65
N MET A 656 13.80 38.59 -31.82
CA MET A 656 13.24 38.84 -30.50
C MET A 656 14.26 39.39 -29.51
N VAL A 657 15.49 38.85 -29.52
CA VAL A 657 16.60 39.42 -28.75
C VAL A 657 16.82 40.88 -29.16
N SER A 658 16.83 41.17 -30.46
CA SER A 658 16.96 42.54 -30.97
C SER A 658 15.84 43.47 -30.48
N LEU A 659 14.58 43.02 -30.48
CA LEU A 659 13.46 43.82 -29.94
C LEU A 659 13.66 44.14 -28.44
N ILE A 660 14.10 43.16 -27.65
CA ILE A 660 14.34 43.35 -26.20
C ILE A 660 15.50 44.33 -25.96
N GLU A 661 16.60 44.21 -26.69
CA GLU A 661 17.75 45.11 -26.62
C GLU A 661 17.37 46.56 -26.93
N HIS A 662 16.47 46.76 -27.90
CA HIS A 662 15.95 48.07 -28.30
C HIS A 662 14.73 48.52 -27.48
N GLN A 663 14.41 47.84 -26.38
CA GLN A 663 13.29 48.16 -25.48
C GLN A 663 11.92 48.21 -26.19
N MET A 664 11.77 47.47 -27.29
CA MET A 664 10.52 47.36 -28.04
C MET A 664 9.61 46.29 -27.44
N LYS A 665 8.30 46.46 -27.59
CA LYS A 665 7.32 45.48 -27.10
C LYS A 665 7.34 44.23 -27.99
N VAL A 666 7.65 43.11 -27.36
CA VAL A 666 7.50 41.77 -27.95
C VAL A 666 6.01 41.42 -28.08
N PRO A 667 5.55 40.86 -29.21
CA PRO A 667 4.20 40.31 -29.33
C PRO A 667 3.94 39.18 -28.32
N GLU A 668 2.81 39.25 -27.60
CA GLU A 668 2.46 38.32 -26.52
C GLU A 668 2.44 36.85 -26.98
N THR A 669 1.95 36.59 -28.20
CA THR A 669 1.91 35.24 -28.80
C THR A 669 3.30 34.62 -29.04
N LEU A 670 4.30 35.44 -29.39
CA LEU A 670 5.70 35.00 -29.51
C LEU A 670 6.33 34.80 -28.14
N GLN A 671 6.00 35.67 -27.18
CA GLN A 671 6.45 35.53 -25.80
C GLN A 671 5.96 34.23 -25.16
N ASP A 672 4.69 33.88 -25.34
CA ASP A 672 4.09 32.63 -24.86
C ASP A 672 4.73 31.40 -25.51
N THR A 673 4.97 31.46 -26.82
CA THR A 673 5.65 30.38 -27.56
C THR A 673 7.06 30.13 -27.02
N PHE A 674 7.80 31.20 -26.76
CA PHE A 674 9.18 31.10 -26.29
C PHE A 674 9.24 30.63 -24.84
N GLN A 675 8.30 31.11 -24.01
CA GLN A 675 8.12 30.61 -22.66
C GLN A 675 7.83 29.11 -22.66
N MET A 676 6.91 28.65 -23.50
CA MET A 676 6.56 27.23 -23.60
C MET A 676 7.78 26.40 -24.04
N LYS A 677 8.48 26.84 -25.08
CA LYS A 677 9.71 26.18 -25.59
C LYS A 677 10.79 26.03 -24.52
N ILE A 678 11.13 27.10 -23.81
CA ILE A 678 12.18 27.08 -22.77
C ILE A 678 11.79 26.15 -21.61
N ASN A 679 10.51 26.13 -21.24
CA ASN A 679 10.01 25.20 -20.22
C ASN A 679 10.08 23.73 -20.70
N ILE A 680 9.76 23.45 -21.97
CA ILE A 680 9.92 22.12 -22.57
C ILE A 680 11.39 21.69 -22.58
N ASP A 681 12.30 22.57 -23.02
CA ASP A 681 13.74 22.28 -23.05
C ASP A 681 14.27 21.96 -21.64
N LEU A 682 13.85 22.72 -20.63
CA LEU A 682 14.23 22.50 -19.24
C LEU A 682 13.70 21.15 -18.70
N GLN A 683 12.45 20.80 -19.02
CA GLN A 683 11.90 19.47 -18.67
C GLN A 683 12.63 18.34 -19.39
N ASN A 684 12.93 18.51 -20.68
CA ASN A 684 13.63 17.51 -21.50
C ASN A 684 15.07 17.31 -21.04
N TYR A 685 15.74 18.37 -20.54
CA TYR A 685 17.05 18.26 -19.90
C TYR A 685 17.04 17.26 -18.74
N PHE A 686 16.11 17.40 -17.80
CA PHE A 686 16.01 16.50 -16.64
C PHE A 686 15.42 15.12 -17.00
N LYS A 687 14.72 14.98 -18.13
CA LYS A 687 14.32 13.68 -18.70
C LYS A 687 15.48 12.96 -19.41
N SER A 688 16.51 13.68 -19.86
CA SER A 688 17.66 13.11 -20.58
C SER A 688 18.40 12.09 -19.71
N ARG A 689 18.96 11.05 -20.36
CA ARG A 689 19.79 10.05 -19.70
C ARG A 689 21.14 10.64 -19.25
N ASP A 690 21.71 11.46 -20.12
CA ASP A 690 23.05 12.05 -19.99
C ASP A 690 22.90 13.56 -19.82
N LEU A 691 23.44 14.07 -18.72
CA LEU A 691 23.34 15.47 -18.34
C LEU A 691 24.62 16.20 -18.77
N ASP A 692 24.45 17.39 -19.35
CA ASP A 692 25.55 18.29 -19.72
C ASP A 692 25.26 19.68 -19.14
N ILE A 693 26.16 20.19 -18.30
CA ILE A 693 26.00 21.49 -17.67
C ILE A 693 25.92 22.64 -18.70
N ASN A 694 26.57 22.50 -19.85
CA ASN A 694 26.55 23.52 -20.90
C ASN A 694 25.16 23.68 -21.51
N ILE A 695 24.43 22.58 -21.69
CA ILE A 695 23.04 22.61 -22.18
C ILE A 695 22.16 23.34 -21.16
N LEU A 696 22.28 23.00 -19.87
CA LEU A 696 21.50 23.67 -18.82
C LEU A 696 21.79 25.17 -18.77
N ASN A 697 23.08 25.56 -18.80
CA ASN A 697 23.50 26.96 -18.80
C ASN A 697 22.93 27.74 -19.99
N ASN A 698 22.88 27.13 -21.18
CA ASN A 698 22.26 27.74 -22.37
C ASN A 698 20.75 27.93 -22.19
N ILE A 699 20.05 26.95 -21.60
CA ILE A 699 18.62 27.08 -21.29
C ILE A 699 18.39 28.24 -20.29
N VAL A 700 19.20 28.33 -19.24
CA VAL A 700 19.14 29.41 -18.24
C VAL A 700 19.43 30.78 -18.86
N LEU A 701 20.44 30.87 -19.71
CA LEU A 701 20.77 32.11 -20.42
C LEU A 701 19.60 32.60 -21.27
N ASN A 702 18.96 31.70 -22.03
CA ASN A 702 17.79 32.01 -22.84
C ASN A 702 16.60 32.45 -21.98
N LEU A 703 16.39 31.79 -20.84
CA LEU A 703 15.36 32.14 -19.87
C LEU A 703 15.53 33.58 -19.35
N GLN A 704 16.76 33.95 -18.99
CA GLN A 704 17.10 35.30 -18.50
C GLN A 704 17.00 36.36 -19.60
N THR A 705 17.56 36.07 -20.78
CA THR A 705 17.58 36.98 -21.94
C THR A 705 16.16 37.35 -22.37
N LEU A 706 15.28 36.34 -22.47
CA LEU A 706 13.91 36.52 -22.94
C LEU A 706 12.93 36.88 -21.83
N LYS A 707 13.39 36.96 -20.57
CA LYS A 707 12.58 37.30 -19.38
C LYS A 707 11.31 36.43 -19.26
N VAL A 708 11.42 35.15 -19.60
CA VAL A 708 10.29 34.20 -19.54
C VAL A 708 10.18 33.56 -18.16
N LYS A 709 8.97 33.15 -17.78
CA LYS A 709 8.71 32.52 -16.48
C LYS A 709 8.80 31.00 -16.58
N ILE A 710 9.27 30.36 -15.50
CA ILE A 710 9.14 28.91 -15.33
C ILE A 710 7.68 28.58 -15.02
N THR A 711 7.08 27.75 -15.85
CA THR A 711 5.70 27.24 -15.73
C THR A 711 5.74 25.78 -15.28
N HIS A 712 4.60 25.23 -14.83
CA HIS A 712 4.50 23.83 -14.36
C HIS A 712 5.57 23.40 -13.34
N LYS A 713 5.81 24.27 -12.33
CA LYS A 713 6.89 24.08 -11.35
C LYS A 713 6.87 22.69 -10.70
N GLU A 714 5.70 22.18 -10.31
CA GLU A 714 5.58 20.85 -9.68
C GLU A 714 6.11 19.70 -10.55
N THR A 715 5.78 19.68 -11.84
CA THR A 715 6.31 18.67 -12.77
C THR A 715 7.83 18.76 -12.87
N LEU A 716 8.36 19.98 -12.99
CA LEU A 716 9.81 20.20 -13.05
C LEU A 716 10.51 19.77 -11.76
N ARG A 717 9.94 20.07 -10.60
CA ARG A 717 10.43 19.65 -9.28
C ARG A 717 10.59 18.14 -9.18
N HIS A 718 9.56 17.41 -9.61
CA HIS A 718 9.58 15.96 -9.62
C HIS A 718 10.66 15.39 -10.57
N LEU A 719 10.77 15.94 -11.79
CA LEU A 719 11.80 15.53 -12.75
C LEU A 719 13.22 15.77 -12.22
N ILE A 720 13.48 16.93 -11.61
CA ILE A 720 14.76 17.27 -10.99
C ILE A 720 15.09 16.27 -9.89
N GLY A 721 14.17 16.07 -8.92
CA GLY A 721 14.38 15.16 -7.80
C GLY A 721 14.72 13.73 -8.25
N ASN A 722 13.94 13.18 -9.18
CA ASN A 722 14.19 11.84 -9.73
C ASN A 722 15.52 11.74 -10.47
N ARG A 723 15.85 12.73 -11.33
CA ARG A 723 17.07 12.72 -12.13
C ARG A 723 18.33 12.78 -11.27
N LEU A 724 18.34 13.67 -10.27
CA LEU A 724 19.47 13.83 -9.35
C LEU A 724 19.62 12.61 -8.44
N PHE A 725 18.51 12.03 -7.98
CA PHE A 725 18.54 10.77 -7.24
C PHE A 725 19.21 9.65 -8.05
N LEU A 726 18.81 9.46 -9.32
CA LEU A 726 19.39 8.43 -10.18
C LEU A 726 20.90 8.62 -10.41
N GLU A 727 21.38 9.87 -10.50
CA GLU A 727 22.82 10.13 -10.62
C GLU A 727 23.59 9.85 -9.33
N LEU A 728 23.03 10.22 -8.16
CA LEU A 728 23.63 9.90 -6.87
C LEU A 728 23.65 8.38 -6.61
N GLN A 729 22.60 7.67 -6.99
CA GLN A 729 22.56 6.22 -6.90
C GLN A 729 23.62 5.56 -7.81
N ARG A 730 23.80 6.07 -9.04
CA ARG A 730 24.88 5.61 -9.93
C ARG A 730 26.28 5.86 -9.36
N LEU A 731 26.46 6.97 -8.65
CA LEU A 731 27.71 7.27 -7.93
C LEU A 731 27.96 6.28 -6.80
N ASN A 732 26.94 5.95 -6.01
CA ASN A 732 27.03 5.05 -4.87
C ASN A 732 27.30 3.59 -5.29
N ASN A 733 26.77 3.18 -6.45
CA ASN A 733 26.99 1.85 -7.02
C ASN A 733 28.33 1.67 -7.77
N GLY A 734 29.14 2.71 -7.90
CA GLY A 734 30.43 2.64 -8.57
C GLY A 734 31.55 2.16 -7.63
N ASP A 735 32.51 1.39 -8.17
CA ASP A 735 33.68 0.91 -7.40
C ASP A 735 34.60 2.06 -6.92
N GLN A 736 34.58 3.21 -7.61
CA GLN A 736 35.38 4.41 -7.30
C GLN A 736 34.54 5.68 -7.43
N LEU A 737 34.86 6.69 -6.61
CA LEU A 737 34.25 8.02 -6.68
C LEU A 737 34.58 8.69 -8.03
N ASP A 738 33.54 8.94 -8.84
CA ASP A 738 33.66 9.71 -10.08
C ASP A 738 33.56 11.21 -9.79
N MET A 739 34.73 11.84 -9.61
CA MET A 739 34.83 13.28 -9.30
C MET A 739 34.16 14.17 -10.35
N LYS A 740 34.21 13.80 -11.64
CA LYS A 740 33.58 14.60 -12.70
C LYS A 740 32.06 14.64 -12.56
N LYS A 741 31.46 13.52 -12.14
CA LYS A 741 30.02 13.48 -11.86
C LYS A 741 29.65 14.26 -10.61
N ILE A 742 30.49 14.25 -9.57
CA ILE A 742 30.26 15.08 -8.38
C ILE A 742 30.28 16.56 -8.76
N GLU A 743 31.31 17.02 -9.49
CA GLU A 743 31.41 18.40 -10.00
C GLU A 743 30.19 18.79 -10.86
N LEU A 744 29.73 17.88 -11.73
CA LEU A 744 28.53 18.07 -12.54
C LEU A 744 27.28 18.27 -11.67
N LEU A 745 27.07 17.41 -10.68
CA LEU A 745 25.90 17.50 -9.79
C LEU A 745 25.95 18.76 -8.91
N THR A 746 27.12 19.13 -8.38
CA THR A 746 27.31 20.39 -7.66
C THR A 746 26.90 21.56 -8.55
N SER A 747 27.42 21.61 -9.79
CA SER A 747 27.15 22.68 -10.74
C SER A 747 25.65 22.79 -11.06
N ILE A 748 24.97 21.66 -11.27
CA ILE A 748 23.52 21.63 -11.51
C ILE A 748 22.77 22.18 -10.29
N LEU A 749 23.11 21.76 -9.07
CA LEU A 749 22.47 22.23 -7.84
C LEU A 749 22.70 23.73 -7.60
N GLU A 750 23.88 24.26 -7.94
CA GLU A 750 24.15 25.70 -7.90
C GLU A 750 23.27 26.48 -8.87
N VAL A 751 23.12 26.01 -10.11
CA VAL A 751 22.20 26.60 -11.10
C VAL A 751 20.76 26.58 -10.59
N LEU A 752 20.31 25.45 -10.03
CA LEU A 752 18.96 25.33 -9.47
C LEU A 752 18.73 26.28 -8.29
N LYS A 753 19.76 26.50 -7.46
CA LYS A 753 19.74 27.46 -6.35
C LYS A 753 19.63 28.90 -6.87
N ILE A 754 20.36 29.26 -7.93
CA ILE A 754 20.28 30.57 -8.59
C ILE A 754 18.87 30.80 -9.18
N LEU A 755 18.26 29.76 -9.75
CA LEU A 755 16.90 29.81 -10.28
C LEU A 755 15.80 29.74 -9.21
N GLU A 756 16.15 29.62 -7.93
CA GLU A 756 15.23 29.44 -6.80
C GLU A 756 14.26 28.25 -7.00
N ILE A 757 14.72 27.19 -7.66
CA ILE A 757 13.92 25.98 -7.88
C ILE A 757 14.12 25.03 -6.71
N GLN A 758 13.18 25.05 -5.78
CA GLN A 758 13.09 24.04 -4.71
C GLN A 758 12.50 22.74 -5.25
N PHE A 759 13.08 21.60 -4.91
CA PHE A 759 12.56 20.26 -5.22
C PHE A 759 12.70 19.34 -4.00
N ASP A 760 12.08 18.16 -4.04
CA ASP A 760 12.22 17.18 -2.97
C ASP A 760 13.61 16.53 -3.01
N MET A 761 14.44 16.87 -2.01
CA MET A 761 15.81 16.37 -1.87
C MET A 761 15.90 15.05 -1.09
N TRP A 762 14.79 14.51 -0.57
CA TRP A 762 14.81 13.42 0.40
C TRP A 762 15.58 12.19 -0.13
N ARG A 763 15.26 11.72 -1.33
CA ARG A 763 15.97 10.57 -1.92
C ARG A 763 17.44 10.87 -2.20
N CYS A 764 17.75 12.08 -2.68
CA CYS A 764 19.12 12.51 -2.95
C CYS A 764 19.97 12.55 -1.66
N GLN A 765 19.40 13.06 -0.57
CA GLN A 765 20.06 13.11 0.73
C GLN A 765 20.34 11.70 1.27
N ASN A 766 19.45 10.74 1.07
CA ASN A 766 19.67 9.35 1.50
C ASN A 766 20.90 8.75 0.82
N GLU A 767 20.95 8.83 -0.52
CA GLU A 767 22.07 8.33 -1.32
C GLU A 767 23.38 9.03 -0.95
N PHE A 768 23.35 10.36 -0.78
CA PHE A 768 24.54 11.10 -0.36
C PHE A 768 25.01 10.72 1.05
N TYR A 769 24.11 10.48 1.99
CA TYR A 769 24.46 10.07 3.35
C TYR A 769 25.13 8.69 3.38
N GLN A 770 24.61 7.74 2.59
CA GLN A 770 25.25 6.42 2.42
C GLN A 770 26.65 6.57 1.81
N LEU A 771 26.78 7.37 0.75
CA LEU A 771 28.08 7.67 0.12
C LEU A 771 29.07 8.27 1.13
N LYS A 772 28.65 9.27 1.91
CA LYS A 772 29.47 9.91 2.97
C LYS A 772 29.93 8.89 4.03
N ASN A 773 29.04 8.00 4.47
CA ASN A 773 29.37 6.99 5.48
C ASN A 773 30.36 5.94 4.94
N HIS A 774 30.18 5.43 3.72
CA HIS A 774 31.14 4.51 3.09
C HIS A 774 32.54 5.12 2.98
N GLN A 775 32.66 6.39 2.59
CA GLN A 775 33.96 7.07 2.48
C GLN A 775 34.61 7.33 3.85
N THR A 776 33.81 7.66 4.86
CA THR A 776 34.30 7.86 6.23
C THR A 776 34.83 6.55 6.82
N ILE A 777 34.15 5.43 6.56
CA ILE A 777 34.60 4.09 6.96
C ILE A 777 35.93 3.73 6.28
N ASN A 778 36.13 4.14 5.02
CA ASN A 778 37.35 3.90 4.25
C ASN A 778 38.50 4.89 4.56
N GLN A 779 38.38 5.74 5.58
CA GLN A 779 39.41 6.71 6.03
C GLN A 779 39.93 7.67 4.93
N ALA A 780 39.15 7.92 3.88
CA ALA A 780 39.49 8.92 2.87
C ALA A 780 39.11 10.32 3.38
N ASN A 781 40.00 11.31 3.24
CA ASN A 781 39.63 12.71 3.43
C ASN A 781 38.57 13.10 2.40
N LEU A 782 37.42 13.58 2.85
CA LEU A 782 36.37 14.10 1.96
C LEU A 782 36.96 15.26 1.14
N SER A 783 36.88 15.15 -0.19
CA SER A 783 37.27 16.23 -1.11
C SER A 783 36.39 17.47 -0.85
N ASP A 784 36.94 18.66 -1.08
CA ASP A 784 36.19 19.91 -0.86
C ASP A 784 34.94 19.98 -1.74
N GLU A 785 34.99 19.38 -2.93
CA GLU A 785 33.85 19.27 -3.84
C GLU A 785 32.73 18.37 -3.29
N LEU A 786 33.09 17.27 -2.61
CA LEU A 786 32.11 16.40 -1.96
C LEU A 786 31.45 17.07 -0.75
N LYS A 787 32.20 17.90 0.00
CA LYS A 787 31.63 18.75 1.07
C LYS A 787 30.66 19.76 0.50
N LYS A 788 31.05 20.45 -0.59
CA LYS A 788 30.21 21.43 -1.29
C LYS A 788 28.90 20.82 -1.79
N LEU A 789 28.96 19.61 -2.37
CA LEU A 789 27.77 18.85 -2.73
C LEU A 789 26.88 18.57 -1.50
N GLY A 790 27.48 18.18 -0.38
CA GLY A 790 26.79 17.99 0.90
C GLY A 790 26.09 19.25 1.40
N GLU A 791 26.76 20.40 1.38
CA GLU A 791 26.19 21.69 1.78
C GLU A 791 24.97 22.08 0.93
N LEU A 792 25.03 21.82 -0.38
CA LEU A 792 23.92 22.03 -1.32
C LEU A 792 22.76 21.07 -1.09
N LEU A 793 23.04 19.85 -0.61
CA LEU A 793 22.05 18.86 -0.17
C LEU A 793 21.60 19.06 1.28
N ASN A 794 22.02 20.17 1.91
CA ASN A 794 21.67 20.60 3.25
C ASN A 794 22.29 19.79 4.41
N PHE A 795 23.44 19.17 4.20
CA PHE A 795 24.25 18.57 5.27
C PHE A 795 25.13 19.61 5.97
N GLU A 796 25.53 19.29 7.20
CA GLU A 796 26.58 19.99 7.98
C GLU A 796 28.00 19.67 7.46
#